data_AF-A0A8W8K729-F1
#
_entry.id   AF-A0A8W8K729-F1
#
_cell.length_a   1.000
_cell.length_b   1.000
_cell.length_c   1.000
_cell.angle_alpha   90.00
_cell.angle_beta   90.00
_cell.angle_gamma   90.00
#
_symmetry.space_group_name_H-M   'P 1'
#
loop_
_entity.id
_entity.type
_entity.pdbx_description
1 polymer ?
#
loop_
_entity_poly.entity_id
_entity_poly.type
_entity_poly.pdbx_seq_one_letter_code
_entity_poly.pdbx_strand_id
1 'polypeptide(L)'
;MDRAIFTFVLLCSCAHVGYTSKLIVILMDGFRWDYFDHVDMPGFAKMAKDGVKVDYLQPEYPSLSYPNYYSVMTGLHCESHGMVGNYMYDVNQNKSFLIGANPDQSVPLWWDDAEPVWVTAEKRGKKSFFYFWPGCEVTIRGVNPTYCKHYELSLVPQFEYSLQQATALVKNNSADIIGIYLEAPDHYGHKFGVKSQNLTQVLKEIDDRLARFRQSLTSSGLDKDVNIMIFSDHGMANVTKTVDITNAFDSEDIKVLLPEVPYVSIWPMEGKLEKVYNDLISANKSNITVYKRESIPDRYFLKRHPRTAPIVIEADQGVLIKAPWICSECNDITFSSYKGMHGYDNVNPEMRGIFRAVGPAFKGNFTNKPIAIIELYQIMCHILGLKPNAHNGTWSNVAEMMIKDVPMLFCIVSISNNYLLEWGSFTDKLTMMYKFFLGLAAVMTLACVSDGSKLIVILMDGFRWDYFQNVHMPGFSEMAQDGVKSAYIVPDYPSISYPNFYSLMTGVHCENHGMVGNFMYDTTRDKNFLIGLNPDQGLSFWWEDAEPLWITAEKQGKKSYMFYWPGCDVTIRGTTPTHCDKYTKVTLLADFRNSLHQTMGLLRNNSADLIGIYLEAIDSYGHKYGVNSPQLNQLLLDVDKTLQDFRQNLTSNGLNDDVNIIVFSDHGMTNLTQIVNITDVLNMSDIKVIFQEPPYVTIWPEEGQLQKVYNDLVRANKPNITVFKKEDLPERYHLKRHPRTAPIVIRPDNGVAVVAPWKCSECSVIPPGTTDIGFHGYDNTLSDMRAIFRATGPAFKKNFTNGPLANIELYQIMCKVLGIQPNAHNGTWSKVANMMMMESTNSSSSSYELAMFQIFMVFICSYISQWNY
;
A
#
# COMPACT_ATOMS: atom_id res chain seq x y z
N MET A 1 -63.78 24.89 46.35
CA MET A 1 -62.87 24.66 47.47
C MET A 1 -62.17 23.33 47.25
N ASP A 2 -60.87 23.15 47.25
CA ASP A 2 -59.73 24.06 47.11
C ASP A 2 -58.49 23.19 46.85
N ARG A 3 -57.82 23.44 45.72
CA ARG A 3 -56.41 23.83 45.61
C ARG A 3 -55.37 22.92 46.29
N ALA A 4 -54.69 22.15 45.45
CA ALA A 4 -53.25 21.93 45.60
C ALA A 4 -52.54 22.71 44.49
N ILE A 5 -51.82 23.76 44.90
CA ILE A 5 -50.98 24.60 44.05
C ILE A 5 -49.64 23.86 43.90
N PHE A 6 -49.27 23.52 42.67
CA PHE A 6 -47.87 23.31 42.31
C PHE A 6 -47.46 24.39 41.32
N THR A 7 -46.78 25.40 41.84
CA THR A 7 -46.07 26.41 41.06
C THR A 7 -44.82 25.75 40.48
N PHE A 8 -44.81 25.47 39.18
CA PHE A 8 -43.56 25.20 38.48
C PHE A 8 -43.01 26.54 37.99
N VAL A 9 -41.91 26.98 38.62
CA VAL A 9 -41.07 28.05 38.09
C VAL A 9 -40.36 27.47 36.88
N LEU A 10 -40.78 27.87 35.68
CA LEU A 10 -40.01 27.70 34.46
C LEU A 10 -38.82 28.67 34.54
N LEU A 11 -37.72 28.18 35.10
CA LEU A 11 -36.39 28.72 34.79
C LEU A 11 -36.11 28.33 33.33
N CYS A 12 -36.41 29.25 32.41
CA CYS A 12 -35.80 29.24 31.08
C CYS A 12 -34.30 29.45 31.25
N SER A 13 -33.55 28.38 31.49
CA SER A 13 -32.18 28.32 31.03
C SER A 13 -32.23 28.27 29.50
N CYS A 14 -31.88 29.37 28.84
CA CYS A 14 -31.46 29.33 27.44
C CYS A 14 -30.21 28.45 27.35
N ALA A 15 -30.40 27.13 27.32
CA ALA A 15 -29.37 26.25 26.82
C ALA A 15 -29.32 26.50 25.31
N HIS A 16 -28.26 27.17 24.85
CA HIS A 16 -27.84 27.03 23.47
C HIS A 16 -27.63 25.53 23.25
N VAL A 17 -28.55 24.88 22.54
CA VAL A 17 -28.23 23.59 21.91
C VAL A 17 -27.27 23.94 20.79
N GLY A 18 -25.99 24.07 21.14
CA GLY A 18 -24.94 24.23 20.14
C GLY A 18 -24.99 23.01 19.25
N TYR A 19 -25.06 23.23 17.93
CA TYR A 19 -24.84 22.19 16.95
C TYR A 19 -23.46 21.54 17.23
N THR A 20 -23.42 20.42 17.95
CA THR A 20 -22.19 19.63 18.10
C THR A 20 -21.98 18.86 16.80
N SER A 21 -21.59 19.56 15.75
CA SER A 21 -21.37 18.95 14.44
C SER A 21 -19.98 18.37 14.37
N LYS A 22 -19.87 17.11 13.95
CA LYS A 22 -18.59 16.46 13.71
C LYS A 22 -17.92 17.07 12.49
N LEU A 23 -16.60 17.14 12.48
CA LEU A 23 -15.83 17.67 11.37
C LEU A 23 -14.85 16.62 10.85
N ILE A 24 -14.92 16.35 9.56
CA ILE A 24 -13.91 15.57 8.83
C ILE A 24 -13.18 16.55 7.91
N VAL A 25 -11.86 16.63 8.05
CA VAL A 25 -11.00 17.41 7.15
C VAL A 25 -10.10 16.47 6.37
N ILE A 26 -10.09 16.63 5.05
CA ILE A 26 -9.29 15.83 4.13
C ILE A 26 -8.35 16.77 3.39
N LEU A 27 -7.05 16.61 3.63
CA LEU A 27 -6.00 17.28 2.87
C LEU A 27 -5.50 16.36 1.75
N MET A 28 -5.65 16.83 0.52
CA MET A 28 -5.21 16.16 -0.69
C MET A 28 -4.00 16.89 -1.24
N ASP A 29 -2.81 16.39 -0.94
CA ASP A 29 -1.54 17.01 -1.29
C ASP A 29 -1.43 17.25 -2.80
N GLY A 30 -0.99 18.44 -3.19
CA GLY A 30 -0.73 18.80 -4.59
C GLY A 30 -1.94 18.78 -5.52
N PHE A 31 -3.18 18.67 -5.00
CA PHE A 31 -4.39 18.67 -5.83
C PHE A 31 -4.65 20.07 -6.40
N ARG A 32 -4.22 20.30 -7.64
CA ARG A 32 -4.34 21.58 -8.33
C ARG A 32 -5.78 21.90 -8.75
N TRP A 33 -6.13 23.18 -8.67
CA TRP A 33 -7.49 23.69 -8.88
C TRP A 33 -8.14 23.36 -10.24
N ASP A 34 -7.36 23.24 -11.30
CA ASP A 34 -7.83 23.07 -12.70
C ASP A 34 -7.83 21.61 -13.18
N TYR A 35 -7.58 20.64 -12.29
CA TYR A 35 -7.68 19.21 -12.63
C TYR A 35 -9.09 18.82 -13.10
N PHE A 36 -10.12 19.52 -12.62
CA PHE A 36 -11.51 19.33 -13.07
C PHE A 36 -11.75 19.69 -14.54
N ASP A 37 -10.86 20.46 -15.18
CA ASP A 37 -11.04 20.88 -16.57
C ASP A 37 -10.74 19.76 -17.57
N HIS A 38 -9.99 18.73 -17.14
CA HIS A 38 -9.53 17.65 -18.01
C HIS A 38 -9.70 16.24 -17.42
N VAL A 39 -10.14 16.12 -16.17
CA VAL A 39 -10.49 14.85 -15.54
C VAL A 39 -11.94 14.89 -15.08
N ASP A 40 -12.75 13.98 -15.62
CA ASP A 40 -14.13 13.79 -15.17
C ASP A 40 -14.14 13.19 -13.76
N MET A 41 -14.73 13.93 -12.82
CA MET A 41 -14.76 13.64 -11.39
C MET A 41 -16.17 13.89 -10.82
N PRO A 42 -17.14 13.02 -11.14
CA PRO A 42 -18.54 13.19 -10.75
C PRO A 42 -18.78 13.22 -9.23
N GLY A 43 -17.96 12.56 -8.43
CA GLY A 43 -18.04 12.59 -6.96
C GLY A 43 -17.82 13.99 -6.39
N PHE A 44 -16.74 14.65 -6.81
CA PHE A 44 -16.42 16.03 -6.49
C PHE A 44 -17.44 17.00 -7.08
N ALA A 45 -17.90 16.77 -8.32
CA ALA A 45 -18.95 17.57 -8.94
C ALA A 45 -20.24 17.54 -8.10
N LYS A 46 -20.64 16.34 -7.66
CA LYS A 46 -21.77 16.16 -6.74
C LYS A 46 -21.53 16.84 -5.40
N MET A 47 -20.32 16.78 -4.85
CA MET A 47 -20.00 17.45 -3.58
C MET A 47 -20.14 18.97 -3.68
N ALA A 48 -19.68 19.59 -4.77
CA ALA A 48 -19.87 21.03 -4.97
C ALA A 48 -21.34 21.41 -5.20
N LYS A 49 -22.12 20.56 -5.87
CA LYS A 49 -23.57 20.78 -6.04
C LYS A 49 -24.31 20.67 -4.72
N ASP A 50 -23.94 19.72 -3.87
CA ASP A 50 -24.61 19.49 -2.59
C ASP A 50 -24.13 20.47 -1.49
N GLY A 51 -23.01 21.15 -1.71
CA GLY A 51 -22.35 21.99 -0.70
C GLY A 51 -21.75 23.28 -1.25
N VAL A 52 -20.56 23.63 -0.75
CA VAL A 52 -19.80 24.81 -1.15
C VAL A 52 -18.55 24.43 -1.94
N LYS A 53 -18.17 25.27 -2.89
CA LYS A 53 -16.83 25.29 -3.47
C LYS A 53 -16.30 26.71 -3.52
N VAL A 54 -14.99 26.85 -3.67
CA VAL A 54 -14.35 28.13 -4.05
C VAL A 54 -13.82 28.02 -5.47
N ASP A 55 -13.62 29.16 -6.14
CA ASP A 55 -12.98 29.18 -7.46
C ASP A 55 -11.56 28.61 -7.41
N TYR A 56 -10.79 28.98 -6.39
CA TYR A 56 -9.51 28.35 -6.02
C TYR A 56 -9.11 28.69 -4.59
N LEU A 57 -8.24 27.87 -4.02
CA LEU A 57 -7.60 28.10 -2.73
C LEU A 57 -6.17 28.62 -2.98
N GLN A 58 -5.86 29.77 -2.39
CA GLN A 58 -4.57 30.44 -2.51
C GLN A 58 -3.64 29.93 -1.39
N PRO A 59 -2.52 29.24 -1.70
CA PRO A 59 -1.55 28.83 -0.69
C PRO A 59 -0.74 30.03 -0.15
N GLU A 60 -0.06 29.80 0.97
CA GLU A 60 1.04 30.64 1.47
C GLU A 60 2.30 30.46 0.61
N TYR A 61 3.28 31.36 0.80
CA TYR A 61 4.60 31.23 0.22
C TYR A 61 5.63 30.81 1.29
N PRO A 62 6.56 29.88 0.99
CA PRO A 62 6.64 29.10 -0.25
C PRO A 62 5.45 28.12 -0.35
N SER A 63 5.03 27.80 -1.57
CA SER A 63 3.92 26.86 -1.84
C SER A 63 4.36 25.39 -1.65
N LEU A 64 4.97 25.14 -0.49
CA LEU A 64 5.48 23.86 -0.01
C LEU A 64 4.55 23.30 1.06
N SER A 65 4.64 22.00 1.27
CA SER A 65 3.64 21.24 2.02
C SER A 65 3.62 21.59 3.52
N TYR A 66 4.73 21.45 4.26
CA TYR A 66 4.75 21.71 5.72
C TYR A 66 4.37 23.14 6.13
N PRO A 67 4.86 24.20 5.44
CA PRO A 67 4.39 25.56 5.68
C PRO A 67 2.86 25.65 5.58
N ASN A 68 2.30 25.17 4.47
CA ASN A 68 0.87 25.27 4.19
C ASN A 68 0.01 24.37 5.09
N TYR A 69 0.45 23.15 5.43
CA TYR A 69 -0.24 22.28 6.39
C TYR A 69 -0.46 23.00 7.73
N TYR A 70 0.58 23.70 8.19
CA TYR A 70 0.52 24.37 9.48
C TYR A 70 -0.28 25.66 9.41
N SER A 71 -0.22 26.40 8.30
CA SER A 71 -1.11 27.54 8.04
C SER A 71 -2.59 27.15 8.04
N VAL A 72 -2.98 26.02 7.41
CA VAL A 72 -4.36 25.47 7.48
C VAL A 72 -4.81 25.33 8.93
N MET A 73 -3.94 24.74 9.75
CA MET A 73 -4.29 24.26 11.07
C MET A 73 -4.21 25.33 12.15
N THR A 74 -3.59 26.48 11.86
CA THR A 74 -3.37 27.57 12.81
C THR A 74 -3.99 28.89 12.35
N GLY A 75 -4.26 29.05 11.05
CA GLY A 75 -4.73 30.29 10.44
C GLY A 75 -3.67 31.39 10.40
N LEU A 76 -2.40 31.02 10.57
CA LEU A 76 -1.26 31.93 10.63
C LEU A 76 -0.45 31.88 9.35
N HIS A 77 0.24 32.98 9.03
CA HIS A 77 1.28 33.01 7.99
C HIS A 77 2.55 32.27 8.43
N CYS A 78 3.37 31.86 7.46
CA CYS A 78 4.64 31.15 7.66
C CYS A 78 5.54 31.82 8.69
N GLU A 79 5.70 33.14 8.61
CA GLU A 79 6.55 33.89 9.54
C GLU A 79 6.02 33.96 10.98
N SER A 80 4.74 33.64 11.20
CA SER A 80 4.09 33.66 12.51
C SER A 80 4.08 32.30 13.19
N HIS A 81 3.90 31.21 12.43
CA HIS A 81 3.90 29.84 13.00
C HIS A 81 5.25 29.14 12.90
N GLY A 82 6.25 29.75 12.26
CA GLY A 82 7.64 29.30 12.30
C GLY A 82 7.98 28.12 11.37
N MET A 83 7.02 27.65 10.57
CA MET A 83 7.25 26.67 9.48
C MET A 83 7.43 27.45 8.18
N VAL A 84 8.69 27.70 7.83
CA VAL A 84 9.08 28.59 6.70
C VAL A 84 9.57 27.81 5.48
N GLY A 85 9.69 26.49 5.60
CA GLY A 85 10.12 25.58 4.53
C GLY A 85 9.87 24.12 4.92
N ASN A 86 10.00 23.22 3.95
CA ASN A 86 10.10 21.77 4.18
C ASN A 86 11.47 21.41 4.76
N TYR A 87 12.49 22.22 4.52
CA TYR A 87 13.79 22.10 5.17
C TYR A 87 14.10 23.39 5.92
N MET A 88 14.39 23.31 7.21
CA MET A 88 14.66 24.51 8.01
C MET A 88 15.87 24.33 8.90
N TYR A 89 16.46 25.44 9.32
CA TYR A 89 17.57 25.45 10.26
C TYR A 89 17.32 26.47 11.36
N ASP A 90 17.42 26.02 12.60
CA ASP A 90 17.32 26.88 13.79
C ASP A 90 18.73 27.29 14.23
N VAL A 91 19.07 28.56 14.01
CA VAL A 91 20.40 29.10 14.31
C VAL A 91 20.75 29.06 15.79
N ASN A 92 19.75 29.12 16.68
CA ASN A 92 19.96 29.19 18.12
C ASN A 92 20.20 27.80 18.70
N GLN A 93 19.46 26.80 18.23
CA GLN A 93 19.58 25.42 18.67
C GLN A 93 20.60 24.61 17.85
N ASN A 94 21.08 25.15 16.74
CA ASN A 94 21.97 24.47 15.79
C ASN A 94 21.38 23.11 15.35
N LYS A 95 20.08 23.12 15.04
CA LYS A 95 19.32 21.93 14.59
C LYS A 95 18.70 22.19 13.24
N SER A 96 18.51 21.12 12.47
CA SER A 96 17.82 21.16 11.19
C SER A 96 16.51 20.39 11.27
N PHE A 97 15.51 20.86 10.54
CA PHE A 97 14.27 20.15 10.26
C PHE A 97 14.40 19.59 8.84
N LEU A 98 14.44 18.27 8.69
CA LEU A 98 14.60 17.61 7.38
C LEU A 98 13.48 16.59 7.19
N ILE A 99 12.48 16.92 6.36
CA ILE A 99 11.32 16.05 6.15
C ILE A 99 11.73 14.63 5.75
N GLY A 100 11.18 13.64 6.45
CA GLY A 100 11.39 12.21 6.16
C GLY A 100 12.82 11.69 6.39
N ALA A 101 13.76 12.54 6.80
CA ALA A 101 15.18 12.20 6.91
C ALA A 101 15.70 12.22 8.34
N ASN A 102 15.20 13.09 9.22
CA ASN A 102 15.71 13.21 10.59
C ASN A 102 14.63 13.08 11.70
N PRO A 103 14.96 12.46 12.84
CA PRO A 103 14.03 12.37 13.98
C PRO A 103 13.76 13.73 14.64
N ASP A 104 14.63 14.72 14.42
CA ASP A 104 14.47 16.08 14.93
C ASP A 104 13.24 16.79 14.35
N GLN A 105 12.67 16.35 13.22
CA GLN A 105 11.44 16.94 12.68
C GLN A 105 10.25 16.84 13.65
N SER A 106 10.23 15.81 14.50
CA SER A 106 9.10 15.54 15.41
C SER A 106 9.28 16.16 16.80
N VAL A 107 10.26 17.03 17.01
CA VAL A 107 10.45 17.69 18.30
C VAL A 107 9.61 18.97 18.43
N PRO A 108 9.04 19.29 19.61
CA PRO A 108 8.17 20.46 19.79
C PRO A 108 8.80 21.81 19.42
N LEU A 109 10.14 21.90 19.38
CA LEU A 109 10.91 23.07 18.94
C LEU A 109 10.32 23.73 17.68
N TRP A 110 9.96 22.93 16.67
CA TRP A 110 9.50 23.44 15.39
C TRP A 110 8.03 23.83 15.36
N TRP A 111 7.24 23.28 16.28
CA TRP A 111 5.78 23.31 16.22
C TRP A 111 5.17 24.25 17.27
N ASP A 112 5.82 24.46 18.40
CA ASP A 112 5.25 25.18 19.55
C ASP A 112 4.99 26.67 19.33
N ASP A 113 5.55 27.27 18.28
CA ASP A 113 5.34 28.68 17.93
C ASP A 113 3.86 29.00 17.63
N ALA A 114 3.08 27.99 17.21
CA ALA A 114 1.63 28.11 17.04
C ALA A 114 0.84 26.97 17.71
N GLU A 115 -0.46 27.17 17.88
CA GLU A 115 -1.38 26.17 18.41
C GLU A 115 -2.35 25.71 17.33
N PRO A 116 -2.25 24.47 16.84
CA PRO A 116 -3.13 23.97 15.80
C PRO A 116 -4.53 23.68 16.35
N VAL A 117 -5.52 23.58 15.46
CA VAL A 117 -6.94 23.43 15.81
C VAL A 117 -7.21 22.18 16.66
N TRP A 118 -6.47 21.09 16.46
CA TRP A 118 -6.65 19.88 17.27
C TRP A 118 -6.18 20.08 18.72
N VAL A 119 -5.07 20.78 18.95
CA VAL A 119 -4.64 21.17 20.29
C VAL A 119 -5.69 22.10 20.93
N THR A 120 -6.22 23.05 20.15
CA THR A 120 -7.29 23.96 20.58
C THR A 120 -8.54 23.18 21.02
N ALA A 121 -8.89 22.12 20.28
CA ALA A 121 -10.02 21.24 20.51
C ALA A 121 -9.82 20.35 21.76
N GLU A 122 -8.68 19.67 21.86
CA GLU A 122 -8.32 18.79 22.99
C GLU A 122 -8.30 19.56 24.32
N LYS A 123 -7.72 20.77 24.34
CA LYS A 123 -7.73 21.66 25.52
C LYS A 123 -9.14 22.04 25.98
N ARG A 124 -10.15 21.89 25.12
CA ARG A 124 -11.56 22.18 25.40
C ARG A 124 -12.41 20.91 25.50
N GLY A 125 -11.77 19.75 25.69
CA GLY A 125 -12.43 18.47 25.93
C GLY A 125 -13.02 17.82 24.68
N LYS A 126 -12.65 18.26 23.48
CA LYS A 126 -13.05 17.63 22.22
C LYS A 126 -12.01 16.63 21.76
N LYS A 127 -12.48 15.49 21.25
CA LYS A 127 -11.61 14.40 20.81
C LYS A 127 -11.20 14.52 19.36
N SER A 128 -9.91 14.39 19.10
CA SER A 128 -9.33 14.56 17.78
C SER A 128 -8.60 13.30 17.29
N PHE A 129 -8.89 12.89 16.08
CA PHE A 129 -8.35 11.67 15.46
C PHE A 129 -7.70 12.01 14.13
N PHE A 130 -6.42 11.74 13.97
CA PHE A 130 -5.68 12.07 12.76
C PHE A 130 -5.07 10.84 12.12
N TYR A 131 -5.21 10.74 10.79
CA TYR A 131 -4.70 9.64 9.98
C TYR A 131 -3.68 10.16 8.97
N PHE A 132 -2.43 9.76 9.16
CA PHE A 132 -1.27 10.12 8.34
C PHE A 132 -0.99 11.63 8.28
N TRP A 133 -1.60 12.42 9.16
CA TRP A 133 -1.50 13.87 9.13
C TRP A 133 -0.15 14.34 9.69
N PRO A 134 0.66 15.07 8.92
CA PRO A 134 1.97 15.53 9.38
C PRO A 134 1.88 16.40 10.63
N GLY A 135 2.61 16.03 11.68
CA GLY A 135 2.63 16.74 12.96
C GLY A 135 1.63 16.23 13.99
N CYS A 136 0.75 15.27 13.66
CA CYS A 136 -0.14 14.68 14.67
C CYS A 136 0.62 13.83 15.71
N GLU A 137 1.80 13.35 15.33
CA GLU A 137 2.71 12.55 16.15
C GLU A 137 3.52 13.41 17.14
N VAL A 138 3.47 14.74 17.00
CA VAL A 138 4.23 15.67 17.82
C VAL A 138 3.39 16.13 19.01
N THR A 139 3.98 16.11 20.19
CA THR A 139 3.38 16.71 21.39
C THR A 139 3.52 18.23 21.37
N ILE A 140 2.59 18.89 20.68
CA ILE A 140 2.59 20.34 20.50
C ILE A 140 1.98 21.01 21.74
N ARG A 141 2.74 21.90 22.37
CA ARG A 141 2.38 22.61 23.61
C ARG A 141 1.89 21.66 24.71
N GLY A 142 2.52 20.50 24.81
CA GLY A 142 2.20 19.48 25.81
C GLY A 142 0.93 18.67 25.51
N VAL A 143 0.34 18.78 24.32
CA VAL A 143 -0.93 18.13 23.95
C VAL A 143 -0.74 17.26 22.71
N ASN A 144 -1.21 16.02 22.80
CA ASN A 144 -1.35 15.10 21.67
C ASN A 144 -2.83 15.03 21.26
N PRO A 145 -3.14 14.72 20.00
CA PRO A 145 -4.49 14.32 19.63
C PRO A 145 -4.90 13.03 20.38
N THR A 146 -6.21 12.82 20.55
CA THR A 146 -6.76 11.59 21.12
C THR A 146 -6.24 10.35 20.38
N TYR A 147 -6.04 10.44 19.07
CA TYR A 147 -5.39 9.41 18.27
C TYR A 147 -4.62 10.02 17.11
N CYS A 148 -3.43 9.47 16.83
CA CYS A 148 -2.65 9.76 15.64
C CYS A 148 -2.16 8.43 15.03
N LYS A 149 -2.52 8.18 13.78
CA LYS A 149 -1.81 7.22 12.94
C LYS A 149 -0.64 7.96 12.31
N HIS A 150 0.58 7.60 12.70
CA HIS A 150 1.80 8.22 12.24
C HIS A 150 1.90 8.18 10.71
N TYR A 151 2.57 9.19 10.14
CA TYR A 151 2.78 9.30 8.71
C TYR A 151 3.48 8.06 8.12
N GLU A 152 2.91 7.56 7.03
CA GLU A 152 3.49 6.65 6.05
C GLU A 152 3.04 7.15 4.67
N LEU A 153 3.71 6.75 3.59
CA LEU A 153 3.34 7.14 2.22
C LEU A 153 1.84 6.84 1.97
N SER A 154 1.01 7.88 1.95
CA SER A 154 -0.45 7.77 1.98
C SER A 154 -1.02 7.86 0.57
N LEU A 155 -1.11 6.72 -0.11
CA LEU A 155 -1.72 6.62 -1.44
C LEU A 155 -3.20 6.22 -1.33
N VAL A 156 -3.84 5.88 -2.46
CA VAL A 156 -5.28 5.53 -2.51
C VAL A 156 -5.70 4.45 -1.49
N PRO A 157 -4.92 3.39 -1.20
CA PRO A 157 -5.29 2.40 -0.18
C PRO A 157 -5.34 2.95 1.24
N GLN A 158 -4.33 3.75 1.64
CA GLN A 158 -4.29 4.43 2.93
C GLN A 158 -5.44 5.43 3.08
N PHE A 159 -5.78 6.12 1.98
CA PHE A 159 -6.92 7.01 1.94
C PHE A 159 -8.24 6.27 2.20
N GLU A 160 -8.48 5.17 1.49
CA GLU A 160 -9.67 4.32 1.68
C GLU A 160 -9.75 3.80 3.13
N TYR A 161 -8.64 3.34 3.70
CA TYR A 161 -8.57 2.94 5.11
C TYR A 161 -9.00 4.10 6.03
N SER A 162 -8.45 5.30 5.82
CA SER A 162 -8.76 6.48 6.63
C SER A 162 -10.24 6.88 6.53
N LEU A 163 -10.85 6.79 5.34
CA LEU A 163 -12.29 7.03 5.13
C LEU A 163 -13.16 6.00 5.88
N GLN A 164 -12.76 4.73 5.90
CA GLN A 164 -13.45 3.69 6.65
C GLN A 164 -13.36 3.93 8.16
N GLN A 165 -12.18 4.29 8.66
CA GLN A 165 -12.00 4.66 10.08
C GLN A 165 -12.83 5.88 10.45
N ALA A 166 -12.84 6.92 9.61
CA ALA A 166 -13.65 8.11 9.84
C ALA A 166 -15.14 7.77 9.92
N THR A 167 -15.64 6.90 9.03
CA THR A 167 -17.03 6.41 9.08
C THR A 167 -17.33 5.72 10.42
N ALA A 168 -16.43 4.85 10.90
CA ALA A 168 -16.60 4.16 12.17
C ALA A 168 -16.59 5.12 13.38
N LEU A 169 -15.67 6.08 13.40
CA LEU A 169 -15.56 7.09 14.45
C LEU A 169 -16.79 7.99 14.54
N VAL A 170 -17.34 8.37 13.38
CA VAL A 170 -18.61 9.10 13.31
C VAL A 170 -19.76 8.24 13.85
N LYS A 171 -19.90 6.99 13.37
CA LYS A 171 -20.96 6.06 13.80
C LYS A 171 -20.96 5.84 15.30
N ASN A 172 -19.78 5.69 15.89
CA ASN A 172 -19.61 5.44 17.32
C ASN A 172 -19.58 6.72 18.16
N ASN A 173 -19.88 7.87 17.55
CA ASN A 173 -19.84 9.18 18.19
C ASN A 173 -18.52 9.46 18.96
N SER A 174 -17.39 8.95 18.47
CA SER A 174 -16.14 8.89 19.25
C SER A 174 -15.19 10.06 19.01
N ALA A 175 -15.36 10.78 17.89
CA ALA A 175 -14.52 11.91 17.49
C ALA A 175 -15.34 13.19 17.25
N ASP A 176 -14.75 14.35 17.56
CA ASP A 176 -15.26 15.69 17.21
C ASP A 176 -14.62 16.20 15.92
N ILE A 177 -13.30 16.02 15.76
CA ILE A 177 -12.55 16.31 14.53
C ILE A 177 -11.77 15.07 14.08
N ILE A 178 -11.85 14.78 12.77
CA ILE A 178 -11.11 13.71 12.11
C ILE A 178 -10.29 14.33 10.97
N GLY A 179 -8.97 14.21 11.00
CA GLY A 179 -8.09 14.65 9.92
C GLY A 179 -7.56 13.48 9.11
N ILE A 180 -7.58 13.61 7.78
CA ILE A 180 -7.11 12.60 6.83
C ILE A 180 -6.15 13.27 5.85
N TYR A 181 -4.97 12.68 5.68
CA TYR A 181 -3.97 13.11 4.70
C TYR A 181 -3.87 12.12 3.54
N LEU A 182 -3.79 12.64 2.31
CA LEU A 182 -3.61 11.89 1.07
C LEU A 182 -2.53 12.54 0.20
N GLU A 183 -1.46 11.79 -0.09
CA GLU A 183 -0.27 12.25 -0.85
C GLU A 183 -0.39 11.99 -2.35
N ALA A 184 -1.33 11.14 -2.77
CA ALA A 184 -1.36 10.60 -4.12
C ALA A 184 -1.32 11.63 -5.27
N PRO A 185 -2.08 12.75 -5.26
CA PRO A 185 -2.02 13.70 -6.37
C PRO A 185 -0.64 14.35 -6.51
N ASP A 186 -0.01 14.74 -5.40
CA ASP A 186 1.35 15.28 -5.37
C ASP A 186 2.40 14.27 -5.86
N HIS A 187 2.40 13.06 -5.26
CA HIS A 187 3.34 11.99 -5.63
C HIS A 187 3.32 11.69 -7.14
N TYR A 188 2.11 11.56 -7.72
CA TYR A 188 1.96 11.29 -9.14
C TYR A 188 2.26 12.53 -10.00
N GLY A 189 1.96 13.74 -9.50
CA GLY A 189 2.32 15.01 -10.12
C GLY A 189 3.83 15.15 -10.27
N HIS A 190 4.60 14.87 -9.21
CA HIS A 190 6.06 14.84 -9.25
C HIS A 190 6.60 13.83 -10.25
N LYS A 191 6.11 12.59 -10.19
CA LYS A 191 6.67 11.47 -10.97
C LYS A 191 6.32 11.52 -12.45
N PHE A 192 5.11 11.94 -12.79
CA PHE A 192 4.59 11.80 -14.15
C PHE A 192 4.19 13.14 -14.80
N GLY A 193 4.04 14.21 -14.02
CA GLY A 193 3.63 15.52 -14.50
C GLY A 193 2.11 15.71 -14.51
N VAL A 194 1.69 16.98 -14.61
CA VAL A 194 0.33 17.43 -14.23
C VAL A 194 -0.77 17.08 -15.24
N LYS A 195 -0.41 16.52 -16.41
CA LYS A 195 -1.35 16.09 -17.45
C LYS A 195 -1.18 14.61 -17.83
N SER A 196 -0.51 13.84 -16.98
CA SER A 196 -0.23 12.43 -17.25
C SER A 196 -1.48 11.56 -17.13
N GLN A 197 -1.49 10.44 -17.86
CA GLN A 197 -2.54 9.43 -17.70
C GLN A 197 -2.51 8.79 -16.31
N ASN A 198 -1.33 8.60 -15.72
CA ASN A 198 -1.18 8.07 -14.37
C ASN A 198 -1.84 8.98 -13.31
N LEU A 199 -1.59 10.30 -13.38
CA LEU A 199 -2.27 11.25 -12.50
C LEU A 199 -3.79 11.29 -12.78
N THR A 200 -4.19 11.27 -14.06
CA THR A 200 -5.61 11.21 -14.43
C THR A 200 -6.32 10.01 -13.82
N GLN A 201 -5.71 8.83 -13.86
CA GLN A 201 -6.27 7.62 -13.28
C GLN A 201 -6.38 7.71 -11.76
N VAL A 202 -5.32 8.16 -11.07
CA VAL A 202 -5.35 8.25 -9.61
C VAL A 202 -6.40 9.27 -9.13
N LEU A 203 -6.58 10.39 -9.83
CA LEU A 203 -7.63 11.37 -9.54
C LEU A 203 -9.04 10.77 -9.66
N LYS A 204 -9.29 9.94 -10.68
CA LYS A 204 -10.56 9.21 -10.83
C LYS A 204 -10.78 8.20 -9.70
N GLU A 205 -9.74 7.48 -9.31
CA GLU A 205 -9.83 6.53 -8.19
C GLU A 205 -10.17 7.24 -6.87
N ILE A 206 -9.55 8.40 -6.61
CA ILE A 206 -9.85 9.26 -5.46
C ILE A 206 -11.29 9.75 -5.49
N ASP A 207 -11.77 10.21 -6.65
CA ASP A 207 -13.15 10.66 -6.84
C ASP A 207 -14.16 9.53 -6.53
N ASP A 208 -13.91 8.32 -7.04
CA ASP A 208 -14.73 7.14 -6.78
C ASP A 208 -14.76 6.78 -5.28
N ARG A 209 -13.60 6.85 -4.59
CA ARG A 209 -13.52 6.59 -3.14
C ARG A 209 -14.33 7.61 -2.37
N LEU A 210 -14.18 8.88 -2.72
CA LEU A 210 -14.93 9.97 -2.09
C LEU A 210 -16.43 9.83 -2.31
N ALA A 211 -16.87 9.48 -3.52
CA ALA A 211 -18.27 9.28 -3.85
C ALA A 211 -18.89 8.16 -3.01
N ARG A 212 -18.21 7.00 -2.91
CA ARG A 212 -18.66 5.88 -2.08
C ARG A 212 -18.69 6.22 -0.59
N PHE A 213 -17.68 6.93 -0.10
CA PHE A 213 -17.63 7.38 1.28
C PHE A 213 -18.82 8.29 1.62
N ARG A 214 -19.10 9.29 0.77
CA ARG A 214 -20.27 10.16 0.95
C ARG A 214 -21.58 9.38 0.89
N GLN A 215 -21.71 8.46 -0.06
CA GLN A 215 -22.89 7.60 -0.16
C GLN A 215 -23.10 6.75 1.10
N SER A 216 -22.01 6.22 1.69
CA SER A 216 -22.04 5.45 2.93
C SER A 216 -22.55 6.28 4.12
N LEU A 217 -22.09 7.53 4.24
CA LEU A 217 -22.57 8.46 5.28
C LEU A 217 -24.06 8.77 5.12
N THR A 218 -24.50 9.15 3.91
CA THR A 218 -25.91 9.43 3.62
C THR A 218 -26.80 8.21 3.85
N SER A 219 -26.39 7.03 3.38
CA SER A 219 -27.16 5.79 3.56
C SER A 219 -27.26 5.37 5.04
N SER A 220 -26.29 5.79 5.85
CA SER A 220 -26.30 5.59 7.31
C SER A 220 -27.02 6.73 8.07
N GLY A 221 -27.55 7.74 7.37
CA GLY A 221 -28.21 8.91 7.96
C GLY A 221 -27.29 9.83 8.77
N LEU A 222 -25.98 9.77 8.53
CA LEU A 222 -24.95 10.52 9.26
C LEU A 222 -24.60 11.87 8.62
N ASP A 223 -25.03 12.08 7.38
CA ASP A 223 -24.75 13.28 6.59
C ASP A 223 -25.37 14.56 7.17
N LYS A 224 -26.41 14.44 8.00
CA LYS A 224 -27.00 15.55 8.77
C LYS A 224 -26.18 15.97 10.01
N ASP A 225 -25.25 15.12 10.46
CA ASP A 225 -24.50 15.30 11.72
C ASP A 225 -22.99 15.54 11.49
N VAL A 226 -22.53 15.48 10.22
CA VAL A 226 -21.12 15.55 9.84
C VAL A 226 -20.89 16.64 8.79
N ASN A 227 -19.88 17.47 9.03
CA ASN A 227 -19.30 18.36 8.05
C ASN A 227 -18.04 17.76 7.46
N ILE A 228 -17.87 17.84 6.15
CA ILE A 228 -16.68 17.38 5.42
C ILE A 228 -16.07 18.60 4.73
N MET A 229 -14.80 18.87 4.99
CA MET A 229 -13.98 19.84 4.27
C MET A 229 -12.89 19.08 3.51
N ILE A 230 -12.73 19.38 2.21
CA ILE A 230 -11.66 18.85 1.36
C ILE A 230 -10.90 20.02 0.78
N PHE A 231 -9.58 19.98 0.90
CA PHE A 231 -8.70 21.02 0.38
C PHE A 231 -7.33 20.45 0.00
N SER A 232 -6.57 21.22 -0.75
CA SER A 232 -5.14 20.98 -0.96
C SER A 232 -4.32 22.10 -0.35
N ASP A 233 -3.10 21.77 0.00
CA ASP A 233 -2.08 22.68 0.49
C ASP A 233 -1.48 23.55 -0.62
N HIS A 234 -1.24 22.97 -1.79
CA HIS A 234 -0.77 23.65 -2.99
C HIS A 234 -1.25 22.96 -4.27
N GLY A 235 -0.92 23.56 -5.42
CA GLY A 235 -1.03 22.95 -6.74
C GLY A 235 0.30 22.33 -7.21
N MET A 236 0.48 22.24 -8.52
CA MET A 236 1.64 21.60 -9.15
C MET A 236 1.92 22.21 -10.53
N ALA A 237 3.19 22.47 -10.84
CA ALA A 237 3.64 22.94 -12.16
C ALA A 237 4.49 21.87 -12.85
N ASN A 238 4.48 21.82 -14.19
CA ASN A 238 5.42 20.96 -14.91
C ASN A 238 6.83 21.52 -14.84
N VAL A 239 7.81 20.63 -14.69
CA VAL A 239 9.23 20.96 -14.80
C VAL A 239 9.60 21.11 -16.27
N THR A 240 10.27 22.21 -16.59
CA THR A 240 10.68 22.56 -17.96
C THR A 240 12.18 22.80 -18.07
N LYS A 241 12.84 23.24 -17.00
CA LYS A 241 14.24 23.64 -17.00
C LYS A 241 14.88 23.38 -15.64
N THR A 242 16.19 23.18 -15.64
CA THR A 242 17.00 23.17 -14.42
C THR A 242 18.09 24.23 -14.52
N VAL A 243 18.29 24.97 -13.44
CA VAL A 243 19.35 25.96 -13.25
C VAL A 243 20.33 25.43 -12.20
N ASP A 244 21.57 25.23 -12.59
CA ASP A 244 22.62 24.72 -11.70
C ASP A 244 23.40 25.88 -11.04
N ILE A 245 23.37 25.98 -9.73
CA ILE A 245 24.10 26.97 -8.94
C ILE A 245 25.26 26.36 -8.13
N THR A 246 25.62 25.09 -8.39
CA THR A 246 26.64 24.34 -7.63
C THR A 246 27.97 25.08 -7.53
N ASN A 247 28.37 25.76 -8.61
CA ASN A 247 29.64 26.49 -8.69
C ASN A 247 29.45 28.02 -8.60
N ALA A 248 28.34 28.49 -8.05
CA ALA A 248 28.03 29.91 -7.96
C ALA A 248 28.69 30.61 -6.77
N PHE A 249 29.22 29.87 -5.80
CA PHE A 249 29.84 30.37 -4.57
C PHE A 249 30.88 29.37 -4.06
N ASP A 250 31.78 29.82 -3.19
CA ASP A 250 32.75 28.95 -2.53
C ASP A 250 32.07 28.19 -1.37
N SER A 251 32.22 26.86 -1.32
CA SER A 251 31.60 26.03 -0.28
C SER A 251 32.06 26.39 1.13
N GLU A 252 33.27 26.91 1.29
CA GLU A 252 33.83 27.36 2.57
C GLU A 252 33.12 28.61 3.13
N ASP A 253 32.40 29.36 2.30
CA ASP A 253 31.65 30.53 2.72
C ASP A 253 30.22 30.20 3.21
N ILE A 254 29.82 28.93 3.12
CA ILE A 254 28.48 28.47 3.45
C ILE A 254 28.49 27.71 4.77
N LYS A 255 27.67 28.15 5.73
CA LYS A 255 27.46 27.43 7.00
C LYS A 255 26.41 26.33 6.84
N VAL A 256 25.25 26.68 6.26
CA VAL A 256 24.13 25.76 6.01
C VAL A 256 23.51 26.11 4.66
N LEU A 257 23.22 25.11 3.84
CA LEU A 257 22.45 25.24 2.61
C LEU A 257 21.40 24.12 2.57
N LEU A 258 20.14 24.52 2.38
CA LEU A 258 19.00 23.61 2.29
C LEU A 258 18.34 23.79 0.92
N PRO A 259 18.50 22.83 -0.02
CA PRO A 259 17.95 22.95 -1.37
C PRO A 259 16.53 22.36 -1.44
N GLU A 260 15.54 23.16 -1.06
CA GLU A 260 14.09 22.89 -1.16
C GLU A 260 13.55 23.16 -2.58
N VAL A 261 14.17 22.55 -3.59
CA VAL A 261 13.93 22.83 -5.01
C VAL A 261 12.44 22.96 -5.34
N PRO A 262 11.95 24.10 -5.85
CA PRO A 262 12.62 25.22 -6.53
C PRO A 262 13.04 26.40 -5.61
N TYR A 263 12.95 26.24 -4.30
CA TYR A 263 13.33 27.20 -3.26
C TYR A 263 14.67 26.80 -2.64
N VAL A 264 15.57 27.74 -2.33
CA VAL A 264 16.85 27.40 -1.65
C VAL A 264 17.11 28.37 -0.51
N SER A 265 17.38 27.81 0.66
CA SER A 265 17.71 28.54 1.88
C SER A 265 19.22 28.47 2.17
N ILE A 266 19.88 29.62 2.32
CA ILE A 266 21.34 29.70 2.54
C ILE A 266 21.67 30.54 3.77
N TRP A 267 22.42 29.96 4.70
CA TRP A 267 23.10 30.62 5.81
C TRP A 267 24.60 30.71 5.52
N PRO A 268 25.11 31.91 5.18
CA PRO A 268 26.55 32.14 5.02
C PRO A 268 27.29 32.02 6.35
N MET A 269 28.61 31.79 6.26
CA MET A 269 29.53 31.97 7.39
C MET A 269 29.52 33.43 7.86
N GLU A 270 29.91 33.65 9.12
CA GLU A 270 29.96 34.99 9.71
C GLU A 270 30.82 35.94 8.85
N GLY A 271 30.28 37.13 8.56
CA GLY A 271 30.92 38.12 7.69
C GLY A 271 30.87 37.82 6.18
N LYS A 272 30.30 36.69 5.75
CA LYS A 272 30.28 36.28 4.32
C LYS A 272 28.99 36.58 3.57
N LEU A 273 27.97 37.15 4.22
CA LEU A 273 26.66 37.40 3.61
C LEU A 273 26.74 38.19 2.30
N GLU A 274 27.45 39.32 2.29
CA GLU A 274 27.57 40.15 1.09
C GLU A 274 28.34 39.46 -0.02
N LYS A 275 29.38 38.68 0.32
CA LYS A 275 30.15 37.92 -0.67
C LYS A 275 29.27 36.86 -1.34
N VAL A 276 28.64 35.99 -0.57
CA VAL A 276 27.78 34.91 -1.10
C VAL A 276 26.62 35.48 -1.93
N TYR A 277 25.99 36.56 -1.46
CA TYR A 277 24.94 37.23 -2.22
C TYR A 277 25.45 37.75 -3.57
N ASN A 278 26.59 38.45 -3.59
CA ASN A 278 27.16 39.00 -4.82
C ASN A 278 27.67 37.92 -5.78
N ASP A 279 28.20 36.81 -5.25
CA ASP A 279 28.64 35.66 -6.05
C ASP A 279 27.43 35.02 -6.76
N LEU A 280 26.32 34.81 -6.04
CA LEU A 280 25.05 34.33 -6.61
C LEU A 280 24.45 35.28 -7.66
N ILE A 281 24.47 36.60 -7.39
CA ILE A 281 24.00 37.61 -8.34
C ILE A 281 24.90 37.70 -9.58
N SER A 282 26.21 37.52 -9.43
CA SER A 282 27.17 37.53 -10.55
C SER A 282 27.08 36.26 -11.39
N ALA A 283 26.82 35.13 -10.74
CA ALA A 283 26.53 33.86 -11.40
C ALA A 283 25.11 33.81 -11.97
N ASN A 284 24.28 34.83 -11.71
CA ASN A 284 22.83 34.76 -11.89
C ASN A 284 22.47 34.27 -13.29
N LYS A 285 21.83 33.12 -13.31
CA LYS A 285 21.34 32.47 -14.52
C LYS A 285 19.91 32.94 -14.73
N SER A 286 19.51 33.19 -15.97
CA SER A 286 18.11 33.50 -16.27
C SER A 286 17.17 32.47 -15.59
N ASN A 287 16.09 32.98 -14.98
CA ASN A 287 15.02 32.24 -14.30
C ASN A 287 15.17 31.90 -12.80
N ILE A 288 16.07 32.59 -12.08
CA ILE A 288 16.06 32.60 -10.61
C ILE A 288 16.14 34.04 -10.09
N THR A 289 15.61 34.27 -8.89
CA THR A 289 15.72 35.51 -8.13
C THR A 289 16.36 35.22 -6.78
N VAL A 290 17.40 35.99 -6.44
CA VAL A 290 18.11 35.86 -5.16
C VAL A 290 17.71 37.02 -4.26
N TYR A 291 17.15 36.72 -3.10
CA TYR A 291 16.76 37.69 -2.09
C TYR A 291 17.70 37.64 -0.90
N LYS A 292 18.06 38.80 -0.37
CA LYS A 292 18.39 38.90 1.06
C LYS A 292 17.10 38.89 1.85
N ARG A 293 17.13 38.37 3.08
CA ARG A 293 15.94 38.21 3.93
C ARG A 293 15.09 39.49 4.00
N GLU A 294 15.72 40.64 4.22
CA GLU A 294 15.06 41.93 4.33
C GLU A 294 14.37 42.40 3.03
N SER A 295 14.87 41.94 1.88
CA SER A 295 14.35 42.28 0.55
C SER A 295 13.32 41.27 0.03
N ILE A 296 13.02 40.21 0.78
CA ILE A 296 11.91 39.31 0.47
C ILE A 296 10.60 40.14 0.45
N PRO A 297 9.74 39.96 -0.57
CA PRO A 297 8.47 40.69 -0.68
C PRO A 297 7.58 40.54 0.57
N ASP A 298 7.01 41.66 1.06
CA ASP A 298 6.14 41.63 2.25
C ASP A 298 4.91 40.73 2.07
N ARG A 299 4.40 40.61 0.84
CA ARG A 299 3.25 39.75 0.52
C ARG A 299 3.51 38.25 0.73
N TYR A 300 4.77 37.83 0.86
CA TYR A 300 5.12 36.44 1.16
C TYR A 300 4.97 36.09 2.63
N PHE A 301 4.90 37.09 3.53
CA PHE A 301 4.81 36.86 4.98
C PHE A 301 5.82 35.83 5.49
N LEU A 302 7.07 35.95 5.03
CA LEU A 302 8.13 34.96 5.28
C LEU A 302 9.33 35.54 6.05
N LYS A 303 9.61 36.84 5.93
CA LYS A 303 10.93 37.38 6.30
C LYS A 303 11.15 37.68 7.78
N ARG A 304 10.09 37.70 8.59
CA ARG A 304 10.20 38.12 10.01
C ARG A 304 10.61 36.99 10.95
N HIS A 305 10.55 35.73 10.52
CA HIS A 305 10.91 34.60 11.37
C HIS A 305 12.43 34.35 11.38
N PRO A 306 13.05 34.06 12.54
CA PRO A 306 14.49 33.77 12.62
C PRO A 306 14.95 32.56 11.79
N ARG A 307 14.05 31.60 11.53
CA ARG A 307 14.31 30.40 10.72
C ARG A 307 14.31 30.65 9.21
N THR A 308 13.83 31.80 8.74
CA THR A 308 13.96 32.16 7.32
C THR A 308 15.41 32.41 7.04
N ALA A 309 16.00 31.89 5.96
CA ALA A 309 17.44 32.06 5.73
C ALA A 309 17.84 33.54 5.48
N PRO A 310 19.10 33.93 5.76
CA PRO A 310 19.62 35.25 5.37
C PRO A 310 19.60 35.50 3.86
N ILE A 311 19.82 34.44 3.07
CA ILE A 311 19.70 34.45 1.61
C ILE A 311 18.69 33.37 1.20
N VAL A 312 17.76 33.74 0.34
CA VAL A 312 16.74 32.86 -0.22
C VAL A 312 16.80 32.96 -1.73
N ILE A 313 16.72 31.83 -2.43
CA ILE A 313 16.63 31.78 -3.88
C ILE A 313 15.27 31.21 -4.27
N GLU A 314 14.58 31.92 -5.15
CA GLU A 314 13.31 31.52 -5.76
C GLU A 314 13.53 31.28 -7.25
N ALA A 315 12.97 30.21 -7.80
CA ALA A 315 12.97 29.97 -9.25
C ALA A 315 11.68 30.47 -9.90
N ASP A 316 11.76 30.87 -11.18
CA ASP A 316 10.56 31.04 -12.00
C ASP A 316 9.79 29.72 -12.10
N GLN A 317 8.48 29.81 -12.34
CA GLN A 317 7.63 28.63 -12.50
C GLN A 317 8.18 27.60 -13.49
N GLY A 318 8.20 26.34 -13.07
CA GLY A 318 8.66 25.20 -13.86
C GLY A 318 10.18 25.08 -13.96
N VAL A 319 10.93 25.89 -13.22
CA VAL A 319 12.39 25.78 -13.12
C VAL A 319 12.77 25.08 -11.82
N LEU A 320 13.73 24.15 -11.90
CA LEU A 320 14.37 23.55 -10.73
C LEU A 320 15.72 24.20 -10.48
N ILE A 321 16.10 24.39 -9.22
CA ILE A 321 17.43 24.83 -8.81
C ILE A 321 18.24 23.61 -8.37
N LYS A 322 19.34 23.32 -9.06
CA LYS A 322 20.32 22.33 -8.61
C LYS A 322 21.40 23.05 -7.81
N ALA A 323 21.60 22.64 -6.56
CA ALA A 323 22.61 23.18 -5.65
C ALA A 323 23.40 22.02 -5.00
N PRO A 324 24.59 22.27 -4.43
CA PRO A 324 25.36 21.23 -3.76
C PRO A 324 24.67 20.86 -2.45
N TRP A 325 24.34 19.58 -2.26
CA TRP A 325 23.88 19.08 -0.96
C TRP A 325 25.08 19.03 -0.01
N ILE A 326 25.01 19.78 1.10
CA ILE A 326 26.07 19.79 2.13
C ILE A 326 25.79 18.75 3.23
N CYS A 327 24.61 18.12 3.27
CA CYS A 327 24.32 17.01 4.19
C CYS A 327 24.68 15.66 3.58
N SER A 328 25.59 14.94 4.24
CA SER A 328 26.03 13.58 3.88
C SER A 328 24.95 12.51 3.98
N GLU A 329 23.82 12.81 4.63
CA GLU A 329 22.67 11.91 4.83
C GLU A 329 21.54 12.15 3.83
N CYS A 330 21.62 13.23 3.06
CA CYS A 330 20.63 13.57 2.04
C CYS A 330 21.09 12.97 0.71
N ASN A 331 20.76 11.69 0.48
CA ASN A 331 21.06 11.01 -0.77
C ASN A 331 20.61 11.85 -1.98
N ASP A 332 21.44 11.87 -3.03
CA ASP A 332 21.18 12.46 -4.34
C ASP A 332 19.75 12.15 -4.82
N ILE A 333 18.80 13.03 -4.52
CA ILE A 333 17.51 13.04 -5.20
C ILE A 333 17.86 13.36 -6.65
N THR A 334 17.80 12.37 -7.53
CA THR A 334 18.10 12.53 -8.95
C THR A 334 17.09 13.50 -9.56
N PHE A 335 17.45 14.79 -9.53
CA PHE A 335 16.69 15.95 -10.05
C PHE A 335 16.21 15.77 -11.48
N SER A 336 16.84 14.88 -12.25
CA SER A 336 16.49 14.54 -13.63
C SER A 336 15.18 13.77 -13.80
N SER A 337 14.59 13.26 -12.72
CA SER A 337 13.38 12.43 -12.78
C SER A 337 12.06 13.18 -12.58
N TYR A 338 12.07 14.34 -11.91
CA TYR A 338 10.83 15.09 -11.65
C TYR A 338 10.23 15.68 -12.92
N LYS A 339 8.94 15.42 -13.10
CA LYS A 339 8.10 15.94 -14.19
C LYS A 339 7.18 17.04 -13.72
N GLY A 340 6.84 17.07 -12.44
CA GLY A 340 6.14 18.17 -11.77
C GLY A 340 6.91 18.66 -10.53
N MET A 341 6.73 19.92 -10.16
CA MET A 341 7.20 20.50 -8.90
C MET A 341 6.26 21.60 -8.41
N HIS A 342 6.34 21.89 -7.11
CA HIS A 342 5.63 22.97 -6.41
C HIS A 342 6.63 23.75 -5.53
N GLY A 343 6.19 24.81 -4.82
CA GLY A 343 7.09 25.68 -4.03
C GLY A 343 7.40 27.03 -4.68
N TYR A 344 6.87 27.28 -5.88
CA TYR A 344 6.97 28.55 -6.60
C TYR A 344 6.14 29.68 -5.94
N ASP A 345 6.27 30.90 -6.48
CA ASP A 345 5.42 32.04 -6.13
C ASP A 345 3.95 31.64 -6.04
N ASN A 346 3.34 31.95 -4.89
CA ASN A 346 2.00 31.49 -4.58
C ASN A 346 0.93 32.12 -5.50
N VAL A 347 1.17 33.28 -6.11
CA VAL A 347 0.17 33.90 -7.02
C VAL A 347 0.02 33.17 -8.35
N ASN A 348 0.97 32.28 -8.68
CA ASN A 348 0.94 31.51 -9.90
C ASN A 348 -0.30 30.59 -9.95
N PRO A 349 -1.05 30.57 -11.06
CA PRO A 349 -2.22 29.72 -11.19
C PRO A 349 -1.93 28.24 -10.95
N GLU A 350 -0.74 27.77 -11.30
CA GLU A 350 -0.29 26.39 -11.11
C GLU A 350 -0.22 25.99 -9.64
N MET A 351 0.04 26.93 -8.73
CA MET A 351 0.19 26.68 -7.29
C MET A 351 -1.14 26.70 -6.55
N ARG A 352 -2.24 27.09 -7.20
CA ARG A 352 -3.56 27.17 -6.58
C ARG A 352 -4.13 25.78 -6.29
N GLY A 353 -4.67 25.63 -5.09
CA GLY A 353 -5.33 24.43 -4.61
C GLY A 353 -6.85 24.46 -4.75
N ILE A 354 -7.51 23.45 -4.18
CA ILE A 354 -8.96 23.30 -4.14
C ILE A 354 -9.49 23.58 -2.73
N PHE A 355 -10.75 24.00 -2.64
CA PHE A 355 -11.55 23.86 -1.42
C PHE A 355 -12.99 23.52 -1.78
N ARG A 356 -13.51 22.45 -1.16
CA ARG A 356 -14.90 22.01 -1.26
C ARG A 356 -15.37 21.55 0.11
N ALA A 357 -16.60 21.87 0.47
CA ALA A 357 -17.16 21.40 1.73
C ALA A 357 -18.66 21.11 1.64
N VAL A 358 -19.13 20.18 2.46
CA VAL A 358 -20.55 19.79 2.52
C VAL A 358 -20.89 19.36 3.94
N GLY A 359 -22.13 19.61 4.36
CA GLY A 359 -22.61 19.27 5.70
C GLY A 359 -23.55 20.33 6.25
N PRO A 360 -24.08 20.14 7.47
CA PRO A 360 -25.10 20.99 8.07
C PRO A 360 -24.64 22.44 8.34
N ALA A 361 -23.33 22.70 8.41
CA ALA A 361 -22.80 24.06 8.61
C ALA A 361 -22.69 24.85 7.30
N PHE A 362 -22.72 24.19 6.14
CA PHE A 362 -22.43 24.77 4.84
C PHE A 362 -23.69 24.96 3.99
N LYS A 363 -23.74 26.04 3.20
CA LYS A 363 -24.79 26.21 2.18
C LYS A 363 -24.68 25.13 1.10
N GLY A 364 -25.81 24.74 0.54
CA GLY A 364 -25.86 23.89 -0.66
C GLY A 364 -25.75 24.70 -1.95
N ASN A 365 -25.11 24.12 -2.96
CA ASN A 365 -24.95 24.68 -4.31
C ASN A 365 -24.41 26.13 -4.33
N PHE A 366 -23.38 26.41 -3.55
CA PHE A 366 -22.81 27.76 -3.42
C PHE A 366 -21.36 27.79 -3.88
N THR A 367 -21.01 28.79 -4.69
CA THR A 367 -19.62 29.04 -5.11
C THR A 367 -19.17 30.36 -4.50
N ASN A 368 -18.09 30.31 -3.73
CA ASN A 368 -17.45 31.48 -3.17
C ASN A 368 -16.31 31.96 -4.08
N LYS A 369 -15.99 33.25 -3.96
CA LYS A 369 -14.77 33.83 -4.53
C LYS A 369 -13.52 33.12 -3.97
N PRO A 370 -12.34 33.29 -4.59
CA PRO A 370 -11.10 32.74 -4.06
C PRO A 370 -10.85 33.14 -2.61
N ILE A 371 -10.27 32.23 -1.83
CA ILE A 371 -9.89 32.44 -0.43
C ILE A 371 -8.44 31.99 -0.21
N ALA A 372 -7.80 32.48 0.85
CA ALA A 372 -6.47 32.04 1.26
C ALA A 372 -6.54 30.83 2.21
N ILE A 373 -5.48 30.02 2.25
CA ILE A 373 -5.43 28.80 3.05
C ILE A 373 -5.54 29.05 4.56
N ILE A 374 -5.06 30.21 5.03
CA ILE A 374 -5.20 30.68 6.41
C ILE A 374 -6.66 30.90 6.85
N GLU A 375 -7.59 31.02 5.90
CA GLU A 375 -9.01 31.19 6.19
C GLU A 375 -9.67 29.89 6.68
N LEU A 376 -9.04 28.73 6.47
CA LEU A 376 -9.62 27.44 6.82
C LEU A 376 -9.68 27.21 8.33
N TYR A 377 -8.72 27.72 9.10
CA TYR A 377 -8.67 27.57 10.57
C TYR A 377 -9.93 28.08 11.27
N GLN A 378 -10.38 29.28 10.91
CA GLN A 378 -11.58 29.89 11.51
C GLN A 378 -12.86 29.15 11.10
N ILE A 379 -12.91 28.53 9.91
CA ILE A 379 -14.03 27.66 9.50
C ILE A 379 -14.07 26.43 10.40
N MET A 380 -12.93 25.76 10.60
CA MET A 380 -12.83 24.58 11.48
C MET A 380 -13.23 24.93 12.92
N CYS A 381 -12.74 26.05 13.45
CA CYS A 381 -13.11 26.53 14.78
C CYS A 381 -14.62 26.80 14.89
N HIS A 382 -15.21 27.47 13.91
CA HIS A 382 -16.64 27.78 13.89
C HIS A 382 -17.49 26.50 13.91
N ILE A 383 -17.18 25.51 13.05
CA ILE A 383 -17.91 24.24 12.99
C ILE A 383 -17.82 23.47 14.32
N LEU A 384 -16.64 23.49 14.94
CA LEU A 384 -16.42 22.83 16.21
C LEU A 384 -16.99 23.61 17.40
N GLY A 385 -17.51 24.83 17.22
CA GLY A 385 -17.94 25.69 18.31
C GLY A 385 -16.78 26.15 19.20
N LEU A 386 -15.58 26.26 18.64
CA LEU A 386 -14.37 26.72 19.31
C LEU A 386 -14.21 28.22 19.15
N LYS A 387 -13.84 28.91 20.23
CA LYS A 387 -13.31 30.26 20.12
C LYS A 387 -11.90 30.17 19.49
N PRO A 388 -11.69 30.73 18.28
CA PRO A 388 -10.40 30.66 17.62
C PRO A 388 -9.34 31.43 18.41
N ASN A 389 -8.09 30.98 18.34
CA ASN A 389 -6.93 31.75 18.79
C ASN A 389 -6.69 32.94 17.85
N ALA A 390 -5.75 33.85 18.17
CA ALA A 390 -5.38 34.92 17.25
C ALA A 390 -4.84 34.32 15.94
N HIS A 391 -5.38 34.78 14.80
CA HIS A 391 -5.05 34.27 13.47
C HIS A 391 -5.09 35.41 12.44
N ASN A 392 -4.59 35.14 11.23
CA ASN A 392 -4.54 36.09 10.11
C ASN A 392 -5.77 36.01 9.19
N GLY A 393 -6.58 34.95 9.29
CA GLY A 393 -7.84 34.83 8.53
C GLY A 393 -8.86 35.95 8.83
N THR A 394 -9.66 36.29 7.83
CA THR A 394 -10.72 37.30 7.87
C THR A 394 -12.09 36.65 7.65
N TRP A 395 -12.93 36.61 8.69
CA TRP A 395 -14.23 35.91 8.67
C TRP A 395 -15.16 36.32 7.52
N SER A 396 -15.19 37.59 7.13
CA SER A 396 -16.05 38.06 6.02
C SER A 396 -15.73 37.43 4.67
N ASN A 397 -14.53 36.85 4.49
CA ASN A 397 -14.18 36.11 3.27
C ASN A 397 -14.88 34.75 3.18
N VAL A 398 -15.29 34.17 4.31
CA VAL A 398 -15.85 32.81 4.38
C VAL A 398 -17.27 32.76 4.94
N ALA A 399 -17.73 33.84 5.58
CA ALA A 399 -19.03 33.92 6.24
C ALA A 399 -20.21 33.57 5.32
N GLU A 400 -20.11 33.91 4.03
CA GLU A 400 -21.18 33.62 3.06
C GLU A 400 -21.28 32.14 2.70
N MET A 401 -20.27 31.31 2.97
CA MET A 401 -20.35 29.86 2.76
C MET A 401 -21.18 29.16 3.84
N MET A 402 -21.36 29.81 4.99
CA MET A 402 -22.00 29.22 6.17
C MET A 402 -23.52 29.46 6.16
N ILE A 403 -24.28 28.52 6.72
CA ILE A 403 -25.69 28.76 7.02
C ILE A 403 -25.78 29.74 8.21
N LYS A 404 -26.59 30.79 8.09
CA LYS A 404 -26.83 31.73 9.21
C LYS A 404 -27.67 31.01 10.27
N ASP A 405 -27.30 31.10 11.55
CA ASP A 405 -28.08 30.54 12.66
C ASP A 405 -29.56 30.98 12.56
N VAL A 406 -30.44 30.03 12.26
CA VAL A 406 -31.89 30.23 12.35
C VAL A 406 -32.33 29.60 13.68
N PRO A 407 -32.98 30.35 14.60
CA PRO A 407 -33.60 29.73 15.76
C PRO A 407 -34.73 28.81 15.27
N MET A 408 -34.55 27.49 15.42
CA MET A 408 -35.54 26.52 14.96
C MET A 408 -36.79 26.56 15.85
N LEU A 409 -37.91 27.01 15.27
CA LEU A 409 -39.25 26.75 15.77
C LEU A 409 -39.54 25.26 15.58
N PHE A 410 -39.89 24.56 16.66
CA PHE A 410 -40.42 23.20 16.60
C PHE A 410 -41.69 23.14 15.75
N CYS A 411 -41.76 22.16 14.83
CA CYS A 411 -43.03 21.67 14.31
C CYS A 411 -43.11 20.15 14.48
N ILE A 412 -44.30 19.76 14.91
CA ILE A 412 -44.69 18.51 15.58
C ILE A 412 -44.94 17.39 14.55
N VAL A 413 -44.70 16.16 15.00
CA VAL A 413 -45.08 14.89 14.35
C VAL A 413 -46.58 14.83 14.08
N SER A 414 -46.96 14.45 12.86
CA SER A 414 -48.29 13.92 12.55
C SER A 414 -48.14 12.55 11.90
N ILE A 415 -48.44 11.50 12.66
CA ILE A 415 -48.71 10.16 12.16
C ILE A 415 -50.13 10.16 11.59
N SER A 416 -50.28 9.86 10.31
CA SER A 416 -51.56 9.45 9.74
C SER A 416 -51.50 7.96 9.39
N ASN A 417 -52.24 7.18 10.17
CA ASN A 417 -52.71 5.84 9.79
C ASN A 417 -53.72 5.98 8.66
N ASN A 418 -53.57 5.18 7.61
CA ASN A 418 -54.66 4.60 6.82
C ASN A 418 -54.05 3.57 5.86
N TYR A 419 -54.50 2.31 5.93
CA TYR A 419 -54.88 1.46 4.79
C TYR A 419 -55.39 0.10 5.31
N LEU A 420 -56.72 -0.02 5.34
CA LEU A 420 -57.58 -1.21 5.22
C LEU A 420 -58.42 -0.89 3.95
N LEU A 421 -58.75 -1.73 2.97
CA LEU A 421 -58.85 -3.16 2.71
C LEU A 421 -58.83 -3.32 1.17
N GLU A 422 -58.49 -4.50 0.64
CA GLU A 422 -59.34 -5.20 -0.35
C GLU A 422 -58.86 -6.63 -0.60
N TRP A 423 -59.80 -7.57 -0.57
CA TRP A 423 -59.62 -9.01 -0.80
C TRP A 423 -59.93 -9.33 -2.27
N GLY A 424 -58.95 -9.89 -2.98
CA GLY A 424 -59.12 -10.52 -4.29
C GLY A 424 -59.47 -12.01 -4.21
N SER A 425 -60.24 -12.48 -5.18
CA SER A 425 -60.97 -13.76 -5.21
C SER A 425 -60.12 -15.05 -5.17
N PHE A 426 -60.77 -16.15 -4.76
CA PHE A 426 -60.21 -17.49 -4.54
C PHE A 426 -59.65 -18.19 -5.81
N THR A 427 -59.84 -17.61 -7.01
CA THR A 427 -59.37 -18.20 -8.28
C THR A 427 -57.96 -17.77 -8.70
N ASP A 428 -57.37 -16.74 -8.09
CA ASP A 428 -56.02 -16.28 -8.44
C ASP A 428 -54.90 -17.01 -7.69
N LYS A 429 -55.23 -17.82 -6.67
CA LYS A 429 -54.26 -18.56 -5.86
C LYS A 429 -53.86 -19.93 -6.44
N LEU A 430 -54.68 -20.53 -7.33
CA LEU A 430 -54.36 -21.83 -7.95
C LEU A 430 -53.36 -21.72 -9.11
N THR A 431 -53.39 -20.63 -9.87
CA THR A 431 -52.50 -20.43 -11.04
C THR A 431 -51.07 -20.04 -10.62
N MET A 432 -50.91 -19.50 -9.41
CA MET A 432 -49.62 -19.14 -8.83
C MET A 432 -48.88 -20.34 -8.21
N MET A 433 -49.63 -21.33 -7.67
CA MET A 433 -49.04 -22.58 -7.18
C MET A 433 -48.59 -23.52 -8.32
N TYR A 434 -49.32 -23.58 -9.43
CA TYR A 434 -48.96 -24.47 -10.55
C TYR A 434 -47.67 -24.02 -11.28
N LYS A 435 -47.42 -22.71 -11.35
CA LYS A 435 -46.16 -22.15 -11.89
C LYS A 435 -44.97 -22.28 -10.93
N PHE A 436 -45.23 -22.36 -9.62
CA PHE A 436 -44.20 -22.57 -8.60
C PHE A 436 -43.66 -24.02 -8.63
N PHE A 437 -44.51 -25.02 -8.91
CA PHE A 437 -44.10 -26.42 -8.94
C PHE A 437 -43.52 -26.90 -10.29
N LEU A 438 -43.90 -26.28 -11.42
CA LEU A 438 -43.24 -26.52 -12.71
C LEU A 438 -41.83 -25.88 -12.81
N GLY A 439 -41.57 -24.83 -12.03
CA GLY A 439 -40.23 -24.23 -11.90
C GLY A 439 -39.25 -25.09 -11.08
N LEU A 440 -39.75 -25.88 -10.13
CA LEU A 440 -38.89 -26.74 -9.29
C LEU A 440 -38.38 -28.00 -10.01
N ALA A 441 -39.10 -28.50 -11.01
CA ALA A 441 -38.71 -29.71 -11.76
C ALA A 441 -37.63 -29.44 -12.82
N ALA A 442 -37.45 -28.20 -13.27
CA ALA A 442 -36.40 -27.81 -14.22
C ALA A 442 -35.04 -27.52 -13.54
N VAL A 443 -35.01 -27.41 -12.21
CA VAL A 443 -33.78 -27.15 -11.43
C VAL A 443 -33.15 -28.45 -10.90
N MET A 444 -33.85 -29.58 -10.92
CA MET A 444 -33.37 -30.84 -10.33
C MET A 444 -32.66 -31.81 -11.30
N THR A 445 -32.42 -31.44 -12.56
CA THR A 445 -31.60 -32.24 -13.51
C THR A 445 -30.23 -31.63 -13.82
N LEU A 446 -29.76 -30.67 -13.02
CA LEU A 446 -28.42 -30.06 -13.15
C LEU A 446 -27.57 -30.13 -11.86
N ALA A 447 -27.93 -31.00 -10.93
CA ALA A 447 -27.17 -31.21 -9.70
C ALA A 447 -26.45 -32.57 -9.72
N CYS A 448 -25.39 -32.69 -10.53
CA CYS A 448 -24.25 -33.55 -10.21
C CYS A 448 -23.05 -33.19 -11.10
N VAL A 449 -22.43 -32.04 -10.82
CA VAL A 449 -20.99 -31.85 -11.04
C VAL A 449 -20.45 -31.51 -9.65
N SER A 450 -19.56 -32.33 -9.12
CA SER A 450 -18.83 -31.99 -7.89
C SER A 450 -17.91 -30.82 -8.22
N ASP A 451 -18.39 -29.60 -8.02
CA ASP A 451 -17.60 -28.40 -8.32
C ASP A 451 -16.52 -28.24 -7.25
N GLY A 452 -15.24 -28.29 -7.66
CA GLY A 452 -14.10 -28.13 -6.76
C GLY A 452 -14.18 -26.81 -5.98
N SER A 453 -13.72 -26.82 -4.72
CA SER A 453 -13.80 -25.66 -3.82
C SER A 453 -12.88 -24.52 -4.25
N LYS A 454 -13.26 -23.28 -3.95
CA LYS A 454 -12.43 -22.10 -4.22
C LYS A 454 -11.13 -22.16 -3.43
N LEU A 455 -10.03 -21.75 -4.04
CA LEU A 455 -8.69 -21.76 -3.44
C LEU A 455 -8.03 -20.39 -3.53
N ILE A 456 -7.62 -19.87 -2.37
CA ILE A 456 -6.72 -18.72 -2.25
C ILE A 456 -5.34 -19.26 -1.89
N VAL A 457 -4.33 -18.85 -2.66
CA VAL A 457 -2.92 -19.17 -2.42
C VAL A 457 -2.16 -17.89 -2.16
N ILE A 458 -1.48 -17.80 -1.02
CA ILE A 458 -0.70 -16.63 -0.62
C ILE A 458 0.76 -17.06 -0.48
N LEU A 459 1.61 -16.53 -1.35
CA LEU A 459 3.06 -16.67 -1.30
C LEU A 459 3.66 -15.46 -0.57
N MET A 460 4.32 -15.73 0.55
CA MET A 460 5.04 -14.73 1.35
C MET A 460 6.54 -14.93 1.19
N ASP A 461 7.17 -14.14 0.32
CA ASP A 461 8.59 -14.25 -0.01
C ASP A 461 9.46 -14.07 1.25
N GLY A 462 10.43 -14.96 1.46
CA GLY A 462 11.40 -14.84 2.54
C GLY A 462 10.86 -15.10 3.96
N PHE A 463 9.63 -15.60 4.12
CA PHE A 463 9.08 -15.91 5.45
C PHE A 463 9.75 -17.16 6.04
N ARG A 464 10.72 -16.95 6.93
CA ARG A 464 11.48 -18.01 7.60
C ARG A 464 10.65 -18.76 8.64
N TRP A 465 10.84 -20.08 8.70
CA TRP A 465 10.02 -21.01 9.49
C TRP A 465 9.93 -20.72 11.00
N ASP A 466 10.95 -20.11 11.58
CA ASP A 466 11.11 -19.92 13.03
C ASP A 466 10.78 -18.50 13.52
N TYR A 467 10.31 -17.59 12.65
CA TYR A 467 9.89 -16.25 13.09
C TYR A 467 8.79 -16.30 14.18
N PHE A 468 7.99 -17.37 14.23
CA PHE A 468 7.01 -17.60 15.29
C PHE A 468 7.62 -17.81 16.69
N GLN A 469 8.92 -18.08 16.80
CA GLN A 469 9.60 -18.25 18.09
C GLN A 469 9.84 -16.91 18.79
N ASN A 470 10.09 -15.85 18.00
CA ASN A 470 10.45 -14.53 18.51
C ASN A 470 9.32 -13.50 18.37
N VAL A 471 8.37 -13.73 17.45
CA VAL A 471 7.25 -12.83 17.18
C VAL A 471 5.93 -13.57 17.41
N HIS A 472 5.13 -13.06 18.36
CA HIS A 472 3.82 -13.64 18.65
C HIS A 472 2.79 -13.22 17.60
N MET A 473 2.45 -14.15 16.71
CA MET A 473 1.55 -13.95 15.58
C MET A 473 0.21 -14.70 15.80
N PRO A 474 -0.79 -14.07 16.45
CA PRO A 474 -2.06 -14.72 16.78
C PRO A 474 -2.87 -15.16 15.55
N GLY A 475 -2.88 -14.42 14.44
CA GLY A 475 -3.63 -14.79 13.23
C GLY A 475 -3.14 -16.10 12.60
N PHE A 476 -1.83 -16.27 12.49
CA PHE A 476 -1.20 -17.51 12.07
C PHE A 476 -1.40 -18.61 13.09
N SER A 477 -1.39 -18.29 14.39
CA SER A 477 -1.67 -19.26 15.45
C SER A 477 -3.08 -19.82 15.34
N GLU A 478 -4.08 -18.97 15.11
CA GLU A 478 -5.45 -19.36 14.79
C GLU A 478 -5.48 -20.27 13.56
N MET A 479 -4.80 -19.88 12.47
CA MET A 479 -4.73 -20.66 11.23
C MET A 479 -4.17 -22.08 11.43
N ALA A 480 -3.23 -22.27 12.36
CA ALA A 480 -2.74 -23.61 12.70
C ALA A 480 -3.69 -24.40 13.62
N GLN A 481 -4.47 -23.72 14.45
CA GLN A 481 -5.44 -24.36 15.34
C GLN A 481 -6.69 -24.80 14.58
N ASP A 482 -7.17 -23.98 13.65
CA ASP A 482 -8.37 -24.26 12.86
C ASP A 482 -8.09 -24.85 11.48
N GLY A 483 -6.83 -25.20 11.21
CA GLY A 483 -6.38 -25.82 9.96
C GLY A 483 -5.21 -26.78 10.11
N VAL A 484 -4.40 -26.85 9.07
CA VAL A 484 -3.17 -27.64 9.00
C VAL A 484 -1.94 -26.76 8.94
N LYS A 485 -0.83 -27.22 9.52
CA LYS A 485 0.51 -26.65 9.30
C LYS A 485 1.53 -27.73 9.01
N SER A 486 2.62 -27.39 8.35
CA SER A 486 3.83 -28.22 8.33
C SER A 486 4.79 -27.80 9.45
N ALA A 487 5.66 -28.72 9.88
CA ALA A 487 6.81 -28.36 10.72
C ALA A 487 7.69 -27.29 10.05
N TYR A 488 7.94 -27.45 8.74
CA TYR A 488 8.60 -26.49 7.86
C TYR A 488 8.54 -27.00 6.40
N ILE A 489 8.84 -26.12 5.45
CA ILE A 489 9.13 -26.45 4.05
C ILE A 489 10.64 -26.42 3.83
N VAL A 490 11.15 -27.39 3.07
CA VAL A 490 12.51 -27.43 2.53
C VAL A 490 12.45 -26.93 1.07
N PRO A 491 13.11 -25.81 0.73
CA PRO A 491 13.20 -25.33 -0.64
C PRO A 491 14.05 -26.25 -1.52
N ASP A 492 13.95 -26.05 -2.83
CA ASP A 492 14.95 -26.51 -3.79
C ASP A 492 16.24 -25.66 -3.66
N TYR A 493 17.36 -26.18 -4.17
CA TYR A 493 18.60 -25.42 -4.28
C TYR A 493 18.77 -24.87 -5.71
N PRO A 494 19.15 -23.59 -5.89
CA PRO A 494 19.42 -22.60 -4.85
C PRO A 494 18.13 -22.17 -4.13
N SER A 495 18.23 -21.93 -2.82
CA SER A 495 17.08 -21.53 -2.00
C SER A 495 16.77 -20.03 -2.16
N ILE A 496 16.41 -19.66 -3.39
CA ILE A 496 16.11 -18.31 -3.86
C ILE A 496 14.78 -18.31 -4.63
N SER A 497 14.23 -17.12 -4.84
CA SER A 497 12.87 -16.84 -5.32
C SER A 497 12.43 -17.64 -6.56
N TYR A 498 12.88 -17.31 -7.78
CA TYR A 498 12.31 -17.85 -9.03
C TYR A 498 12.34 -19.38 -9.17
N PRO A 499 13.46 -20.06 -8.86
CA PRO A 499 13.51 -21.52 -8.81
C PRO A 499 12.43 -22.10 -7.89
N ASN A 500 12.27 -21.54 -6.69
CA ASN A 500 11.32 -22.05 -5.71
C ASN A 500 9.87 -21.67 -6.01
N PHE A 501 9.60 -20.46 -6.49
CA PHE A 501 8.27 -20.02 -6.96
C PHE A 501 7.71 -21.00 -7.98
N TYR A 502 8.56 -21.42 -8.92
CA TYR A 502 8.13 -22.28 -10.00
C TYR A 502 8.00 -23.74 -9.55
N SER A 503 8.90 -24.24 -8.70
CA SER A 503 8.76 -25.55 -8.06
C SER A 503 7.47 -25.69 -7.24
N LEU A 504 7.12 -24.66 -6.46
CA LEU A 504 5.87 -24.60 -5.68
C LEU A 504 4.61 -24.74 -6.56
N MET A 505 4.64 -24.12 -7.75
CA MET A 505 3.49 -24.03 -8.65
C MET A 505 3.44 -25.12 -9.71
N THR A 506 4.50 -25.90 -9.89
CA THR A 506 4.57 -26.97 -10.91
C THR A 506 4.73 -28.36 -10.27
N GLY A 507 5.20 -28.42 -9.03
CA GLY A 507 5.49 -29.67 -8.33
C GLY A 507 6.71 -30.42 -8.87
N VAL A 508 7.52 -29.80 -9.72
CA VAL A 508 8.74 -30.39 -10.27
C VAL A 508 9.97 -29.60 -9.85
N HIS A 509 11.13 -30.26 -9.81
CA HIS A 509 12.38 -29.61 -9.40
C HIS A 509 12.96 -28.64 -10.43
N CYS A 510 13.89 -27.82 -9.98
CA CYS A 510 14.58 -26.79 -10.76
C CYS A 510 15.16 -27.28 -12.08
N GLU A 511 15.83 -28.43 -12.06
CA GLU A 511 16.43 -29.01 -13.26
C GLU A 511 15.41 -29.52 -14.29
N ASN A 512 14.14 -29.68 -13.92
CA ASN A 512 13.07 -30.12 -14.79
C ASN A 512 12.27 -28.96 -15.37
N HIS A 513 12.07 -27.89 -14.61
CA HIS A 513 11.28 -26.74 -15.05
C HIS A 513 12.09 -25.57 -15.60
N GLY A 514 13.41 -25.64 -15.54
CA GLY A 514 14.31 -24.73 -16.25
C GLY A 514 14.56 -23.38 -15.59
N MET A 515 13.82 -23.01 -14.54
CA MET A 515 14.18 -21.92 -13.60
C MET A 515 15.26 -22.40 -12.61
N VAL A 516 16.52 -22.09 -12.87
CA VAL A 516 17.69 -22.57 -12.10
C VAL A 516 18.43 -21.48 -11.33
N GLY A 517 18.03 -20.22 -11.47
CA GLY A 517 18.61 -19.05 -10.81
C GLY A 517 17.66 -17.84 -10.88
N ASN A 518 17.94 -16.78 -10.10
CA ASN A 518 17.28 -15.48 -10.28
C ASN A 518 17.90 -14.69 -11.46
N PHE A 519 19.15 -15.02 -11.81
CA PHE A 519 19.86 -14.64 -13.02
C PHE A 519 20.28 -15.93 -13.75
N MET A 520 19.89 -16.04 -15.02
CA MET A 520 20.20 -17.23 -15.83
C MET A 520 20.67 -16.82 -17.22
N TYR A 521 21.40 -17.72 -17.87
CA TYR A 521 21.87 -17.52 -19.24
C TYR A 521 21.53 -18.74 -20.09
N ASP A 522 20.86 -18.50 -21.22
CA ASP A 522 20.56 -19.52 -22.23
C ASP A 522 21.65 -19.49 -23.31
N THR A 523 22.53 -20.49 -23.29
CA THR A 523 23.68 -20.56 -24.21
C THR A 523 23.26 -20.72 -25.67
N THR A 524 22.07 -21.23 -25.93
CA THR A 524 21.56 -21.47 -27.29
C THR A 524 21.02 -20.20 -27.92
N ARG A 525 20.35 -19.36 -27.14
CA ARG A 525 19.71 -18.12 -27.60
C ARG A 525 20.55 -16.87 -27.33
N ASP A 526 21.63 -17.02 -26.56
CA ASP A 526 22.48 -15.92 -26.10
C ASP A 526 21.66 -14.83 -25.38
N LYS A 527 20.81 -15.28 -24.44
CA LYS A 527 19.87 -14.43 -23.71
C LYS A 527 20.02 -14.59 -22.21
N ASN A 528 19.87 -13.47 -21.50
CA ASN A 528 19.88 -13.42 -20.05
C ASN A 528 18.45 -13.36 -19.51
N PHE A 529 18.19 -14.12 -18.47
CA PHE A 529 17.05 -13.92 -17.59
C PHE A 529 17.55 -13.10 -16.40
N LEU A 530 16.97 -11.92 -16.15
CA LEU A 530 17.29 -11.14 -14.96
C LEU A 530 16.03 -10.85 -14.15
N ILE A 531 16.05 -11.20 -12.86
CA ILE A 531 14.95 -10.92 -11.93
C ILE A 531 14.64 -9.42 -11.87
N GLY A 532 13.36 -9.08 -11.76
CA GLY A 532 12.88 -7.72 -11.50
C GLY A 532 11.91 -7.28 -12.59
N LEU A 533 12.23 -6.17 -13.28
CA LEU A 533 11.40 -5.59 -14.34
C LEU A 533 12.04 -5.73 -15.72
N ASN A 534 12.94 -6.70 -15.91
CA ASN A 534 13.63 -6.89 -17.17
C ASN A 534 12.67 -7.48 -18.22
N PRO A 535 12.51 -6.87 -19.41
CA PRO A 535 11.62 -7.38 -20.46
C PRO A 535 11.94 -8.81 -20.91
N ASP A 536 13.21 -9.22 -20.91
CA ASP A 536 13.62 -10.56 -21.36
C ASP A 536 13.13 -11.67 -20.40
N GLN A 537 12.77 -11.34 -19.15
CA GLN A 537 12.17 -12.32 -18.22
C GLN A 537 10.80 -12.81 -18.69
N GLY A 538 10.07 -11.98 -19.45
CA GLY A 538 8.74 -12.28 -19.98
C GLY A 538 8.75 -13.16 -21.23
N LEU A 539 9.92 -13.54 -21.73
CA LEU A 539 10.04 -14.41 -22.91
C LEU A 539 9.58 -15.82 -22.54
N SER A 540 8.57 -16.33 -23.26
CA SER A 540 7.90 -17.59 -22.91
C SER A 540 8.85 -18.78 -22.80
N PHE A 541 9.92 -18.85 -23.61
CA PHE A 541 10.84 -19.98 -23.61
C PHE A 541 11.50 -20.25 -22.25
N TRP A 542 11.59 -19.26 -21.35
CA TRP A 542 12.06 -19.48 -19.98
C TRP A 542 11.12 -20.38 -19.16
N TRP A 543 9.82 -20.34 -19.48
CA TRP A 543 8.69 -20.87 -18.71
C TRP A 543 8.04 -22.10 -19.35
N GLU A 544 8.46 -22.55 -20.53
CA GLU A 544 7.74 -23.63 -21.26
C GLU A 544 8.02 -25.05 -20.72
N ASP A 545 9.14 -25.24 -20.02
CA ASP A 545 9.64 -26.58 -19.63
C ASP A 545 8.71 -27.28 -18.61
N ALA A 546 7.94 -26.50 -17.83
CA ALA A 546 6.87 -27.02 -16.96
C ALA A 546 5.58 -26.21 -17.11
N GLU A 547 4.47 -26.74 -16.59
CA GLU A 547 3.19 -26.04 -16.58
C GLU A 547 2.81 -25.68 -15.14
N PRO A 548 2.62 -24.38 -14.83
CA PRO A 548 2.28 -23.96 -13.49
C PRO A 548 0.77 -24.10 -13.20
N LEU A 549 0.42 -24.13 -11.92
CA LEU A 549 -0.94 -24.38 -11.42
C LEU A 549 -2.01 -23.53 -12.09
N TRP A 550 -1.79 -22.23 -12.29
CA TRP A 550 -2.80 -21.37 -12.91
C TRP A 550 -3.08 -21.78 -14.35
N ILE A 551 -2.08 -22.23 -15.11
CA ILE A 551 -2.29 -22.77 -16.46
C ILE A 551 -2.99 -24.13 -16.42
N THR A 552 -2.60 -25.01 -15.48
CA THR A 552 -3.28 -26.30 -15.28
C THR A 552 -4.76 -26.12 -14.92
N ALA A 553 -5.09 -25.10 -14.13
CA ALA A 553 -6.44 -24.74 -13.75
C ALA A 553 -7.24 -24.22 -14.97
N GLU A 554 -6.71 -23.26 -15.73
CA GLU A 554 -7.35 -22.70 -16.92
C GLU A 554 -7.66 -23.77 -17.98
N LYS A 555 -6.71 -24.66 -18.25
CA LYS A 555 -6.89 -25.78 -19.20
C LYS A 555 -7.98 -26.76 -18.77
N GLN A 556 -8.32 -26.79 -17.48
CA GLN A 556 -9.38 -27.62 -16.92
C GLN A 556 -10.65 -26.82 -16.57
N GLY A 557 -10.79 -25.63 -17.15
CA GLY A 557 -12.00 -24.81 -17.07
C GLY A 557 -12.16 -24.03 -15.76
N LYS A 558 -11.11 -23.93 -14.94
CA LYS A 558 -11.08 -23.13 -13.72
C LYS A 558 -10.52 -21.73 -14.00
N LYS A 559 -11.16 -20.70 -13.46
CA LYS A 559 -10.75 -19.31 -13.61
C LYS A 559 -9.70 -18.93 -12.56
N SER A 560 -8.56 -18.45 -13.03
CA SER A 560 -7.43 -18.05 -12.18
C SER A 560 -7.22 -16.53 -12.19
N TYR A 561 -7.13 -15.94 -11.00
CA TYR A 561 -6.81 -14.54 -10.76
C TYR A 561 -5.49 -14.45 -10.00
N MET A 562 -4.47 -13.89 -10.65
CA MET A 562 -3.13 -13.82 -10.09
C MET A 562 -2.74 -12.38 -9.77
N PHE A 563 -2.56 -12.07 -8.50
CA PHE A 563 -2.15 -10.76 -8.00
C PHE A 563 -0.64 -10.67 -7.84
N TYR A 564 0.01 -9.89 -8.70
CA TYR A 564 1.45 -9.62 -8.71
C TYR A 564 2.33 -10.86 -8.79
N TRP A 565 1.77 -11.99 -9.24
CA TRP A 565 2.47 -13.27 -9.24
C TRP A 565 3.50 -13.29 -10.38
N PRO A 566 4.80 -13.52 -10.10
CA PRO A 566 5.83 -13.57 -11.13
C PRO A 566 5.53 -14.61 -12.22
N GLY A 567 5.53 -14.18 -13.47
CA GLY A 567 5.23 -15.03 -14.63
C GLY A 567 3.75 -15.18 -14.97
N CYS A 568 2.82 -14.59 -14.21
CA CYS A 568 1.39 -14.66 -14.57
C CYS A 568 1.05 -13.92 -15.86
N ASP A 569 1.90 -12.98 -16.28
CA ASP A 569 1.73 -12.16 -17.48
C ASP A 569 2.39 -12.78 -18.72
N VAL A 570 3.05 -13.93 -18.55
CA VAL A 570 3.67 -14.69 -19.62
C VAL A 570 2.66 -15.66 -20.21
N THR A 571 2.59 -15.72 -21.54
CA THR A 571 1.86 -16.78 -22.23
C THR A 571 2.69 -18.06 -22.16
N ILE A 572 2.24 -19.03 -21.36
CA ILE A 572 2.92 -20.30 -21.12
C ILE A 572 2.10 -21.40 -21.79
N ARG A 573 2.71 -22.15 -22.71
CA ARG A 573 2.03 -23.21 -23.48
C ARG A 573 0.77 -22.72 -24.18
N GLY A 574 0.81 -21.48 -24.68
CA GLY A 574 -0.30 -20.83 -25.38
C GLY A 574 -1.46 -20.40 -24.48
N THR A 575 -1.28 -20.36 -23.16
CA THR A 575 -2.33 -20.03 -22.20
C THR A 575 -1.86 -18.96 -21.22
N THR A 576 -2.78 -18.14 -20.72
CA THR A 576 -2.59 -17.16 -19.64
C THR A 576 -3.69 -17.35 -18.59
N PRO A 577 -3.50 -16.90 -17.34
CA PRO A 577 -4.61 -16.85 -16.39
C PRO A 577 -5.75 -15.96 -16.90
N THR A 578 -6.96 -16.18 -16.38
CA THR A 578 -8.15 -15.35 -16.64
C THR A 578 -7.86 -13.87 -16.33
N HIS A 579 -7.09 -13.62 -15.26
CA HIS A 579 -6.60 -12.29 -14.91
C HIS A 579 -5.21 -12.34 -14.28
N CYS A 580 -4.38 -11.34 -14.60
CA CYS A 580 -3.06 -11.15 -14.00
C CYS A 580 -2.82 -9.66 -13.74
N ASP A 581 -2.67 -9.30 -12.46
CA ASP A 581 -2.04 -8.04 -12.09
C ASP A 581 -0.54 -8.24 -12.19
N LYS A 582 0.07 -7.62 -13.20
CA LYS A 582 1.49 -7.82 -13.50
C LYS A 582 2.37 -7.35 -12.34
N TYR A 583 3.42 -8.11 -12.05
CA TYR A 583 4.48 -7.65 -11.15
C TYR A 583 5.22 -6.46 -11.80
N THR A 584 5.03 -5.27 -11.24
CA THR A 584 5.57 -4.00 -11.77
C THR A 584 6.42 -3.23 -10.76
N LYS A 585 6.44 -3.70 -9.51
CA LYS A 585 7.18 -3.14 -8.38
C LYS A 585 7.20 -4.17 -7.25
N VAL A 586 8.11 -3.96 -6.30
CA VAL A 586 8.11 -4.65 -5.00
C VAL A 586 6.72 -4.53 -4.35
N THR A 587 6.11 -5.67 -4.00
CA THR A 587 4.79 -5.68 -3.37
C THR A 587 4.91 -5.45 -1.87
N LEU A 588 4.36 -4.32 -1.42
CA LEU A 588 4.36 -3.94 -0.01
C LEU A 588 3.05 -4.37 0.67
N LEU A 589 2.98 -4.17 1.99
CA LEU A 589 1.81 -4.53 2.78
C LEU A 589 0.51 -3.87 2.28
N ALA A 590 0.59 -2.66 1.72
CA ALA A 590 -0.55 -1.97 1.14
C ALA A 590 -1.09 -2.67 -0.12
N ASP A 591 -0.19 -3.18 -0.98
CA ASP A 591 -0.57 -3.93 -2.18
C ASP A 591 -1.23 -5.25 -1.77
N PHE A 592 -0.68 -5.94 -0.77
CA PHE A 592 -1.26 -7.17 -0.21
C PHE A 592 -2.67 -6.95 0.36
N ARG A 593 -2.89 -5.87 1.12
CA ARG A 593 -4.23 -5.48 1.61
C ARG A 593 -5.20 -5.22 0.46
N ASN A 594 -4.74 -4.57 -0.61
CA ASN A 594 -5.54 -4.33 -1.80
C ASN A 594 -5.92 -5.64 -2.53
N SER A 595 -4.97 -6.56 -2.70
CA SER A 595 -5.23 -7.89 -3.30
C SER A 595 -6.24 -8.69 -2.48
N LEU A 596 -6.14 -8.68 -1.14
CA LEU A 596 -7.11 -9.32 -0.25
C LEU A 596 -8.49 -8.64 -0.31
N HIS A 597 -8.55 -7.32 -0.44
CA HIS A 597 -9.81 -6.60 -0.62
C HIS A 597 -10.50 -6.98 -1.95
N GLN A 598 -9.76 -6.99 -3.06
CA GLN A 598 -10.27 -7.38 -4.38
C GLN A 598 -10.73 -8.84 -4.39
N THR A 599 -9.97 -9.72 -3.71
CA THR A 599 -10.31 -11.14 -3.51
C THR A 599 -11.73 -11.31 -2.94
N MET A 600 -12.14 -10.50 -1.96
CA MET A 600 -13.51 -10.55 -1.43
C MET A 600 -14.58 -10.31 -2.50
N GLY A 601 -14.33 -9.38 -3.42
CA GLY A 601 -15.24 -9.11 -4.55
C GLY A 601 -15.30 -10.29 -5.52
N LEU A 602 -14.15 -10.88 -5.86
CA LEU A 602 -14.05 -12.04 -6.75
C LEU A 602 -14.80 -13.25 -6.18
N LEU A 603 -14.67 -13.51 -4.88
CA LEU A 603 -15.34 -14.62 -4.20
C LEU A 603 -16.87 -14.43 -4.18
N ARG A 604 -17.35 -13.23 -3.83
CA ARG A 604 -18.78 -12.89 -3.77
C ARG A 604 -19.45 -12.97 -5.14
N ASN A 605 -18.75 -12.56 -6.19
CA ASN A 605 -19.26 -12.58 -7.56
C ASN A 605 -19.01 -13.92 -8.28
N ASN A 606 -18.49 -14.93 -7.57
CA ASN A 606 -18.13 -16.24 -8.13
C ASN A 606 -17.28 -16.14 -9.42
N SER A 607 -16.36 -15.17 -9.45
CA SER A 607 -15.61 -14.81 -10.66
C SER A 607 -14.26 -15.51 -10.78
N ALA A 608 -13.79 -16.15 -9.71
CA ALA A 608 -12.52 -16.87 -9.66
C ALA A 608 -12.65 -18.19 -8.87
N ASP A 609 -11.95 -19.22 -9.34
CA ASP A 609 -11.79 -20.52 -8.67
C ASP A 609 -10.44 -20.60 -7.95
N LEU A 610 -9.38 -20.07 -8.57
CA LEU A 610 -8.03 -19.95 -8.02
C LEU A 610 -7.67 -18.47 -7.90
N ILE A 611 -7.22 -18.06 -6.73
CA ILE A 611 -6.71 -16.70 -6.48
C ILE A 611 -5.30 -16.80 -5.91
N GLY A 612 -4.29 -16.38 -6.66
CA GLY A 612 -2.89 -16.31 -6.21
C GLY A 612 -2.53 -14.89 -5.77
N ILE A 613 -1.88 -14.73 -4.61
CA ILE A 613 -1.44 -13.43 -4.10
C ILE A 613 0.04 -13.53 -3.70
N TYR A 614 0.85 -12.60 -4.21
CA TYR A 614 2.28 -12.51 -3.92
C TYR A 614 2.62 -11.32 -3.01
N LEU A 615 3.37 -11.57 -1.93
CA LEU A 615 3.87 -10.57 -0.98
C LEU A 615 5.41 -10.66 -0.85
N GLU A 616 6.10 -9.62 -1.28
CA GLU A 616 7.58 -9.52 -1.25
C GLU A 616 8.12 -8.77 -0.02
N ALA A 617 7.26 -8.03 0.68
CA ALA A 617 7.69 -7.11 1.74
C ALA A 617 8.60 -7.76 2.81
N ILE A 618 8.36 -9.02 3.15
CA ILE A 618 9.11 -9.76 4.17
C ILE A 618 10.54 -9.99 3.71
N ASP A 619 10.73 -10.46 2.47
CA ASP A 619 12.04 -10.62 1.85
C ASP A 619 12.79 -9.28 1.78
N SER A 620 12.14 -8.26 1.22
CA SER A 620 12.69 -6.90 1.13
C SER A 620 13.14 -6.33 2.48
N TYR A 621 12.37 -6.52 3.55
CA TYR A 621 12.73 -6.05 4.88
C TYR A 621 13.85 -6.88 5.50
N GLY A 622 13.86 -8.18 5.24
CA GLY A 622 14.93 -9.09 5.64
C GLY A 622 16.27 -8.71 5.03
N HIS A 623 16.32 -8.45 3.73
CA HIS A 623 17.51 -7.90 3.07
C HIS A 623 17.91 -6.55 3.65
N LYS A 624 16.96 -5.63 3.84
CA LYS A 624 17.26 -4.24 4.22
C LYS A 624 17.71 -4.06 5.67
N TYR A 625 17.11 -4.80 6.60
CA TYR A 625 17.29 -4.58 8.04
C TYR A 625 17.86 -5.79 8.77
N GLY A 626 17.89 -6.96 8.13
CA GLY A 626 18.31 -8.22 8.76
C GLY A 626 17.15 -9.01 9.37
N VAL A 627 17.39 -10.31 9.54
CA VAL A 627 16.38 -11.36 9.82
C VAL A 627 15.80 -11.31 11.24
N ASN A 628 16.43 -10.55 12.14
CA ASN A 628 16.01 -10.40 13.55
C ASN A 628 15.68 -8.94 13.90
N SER A 629 15.52 -8.07 12.90
CA SER A 629 15.34 -6.64 13.13
C SER A 629 13.96 -6.29 13.72
N PRO A 630 13.87 -5.25 14.56
CA PRO A 630 12.58 -4.73 15.02
C PRO A 630 11.63 -4.35 13.88
N GLN A 631 12.18 -3.84 12.77
CA GLN A 631 11.43 -3.45 11.57
C GLN A 631 10.77 -4.65 10.91
N LEU A 632 11.50 -5.76 10.72
CA LEU A 632 10.93 -6.99 10.20
C LEU A 632 9.90 -7.57 11.17
N ASN A 633 10.19 -7.57 12.48
CA ASN A 633 9.25 -8.06 13.49
C ASN A 633 7.92 -7.29 13.47
N GLN A 634 7.96 -5.96 13.32
CA GLN A 634 6.76 -5.15 13.19
C GLN A 634 5.99 -5.48 11.90
N LEU A 635 6.68 -5.63 10.77
CA LEU A 635 6.05 -6.04 9.52
C LEU A 635 5.35 -7.40 9.65
N LEU A 636 5.98 -8.37 10.31
CA LEU A 636 5.40 -9.70 10.55
C LEU A 636 4.11 -9.61 11.36
N LEU A 637 4.06 -8.76 12.40
CA LEU A 637 2.84 -8.49 13.17
C LEU A 637 1.74 -7.86 12.31
N ASP A 638 2.10 -6.92 11.43
CA ASP A 638 1.13 -6.24 10.58
C ASP A 638 0.59 -7.16 9.46
N VAL A 639 1.41 -8.07 8.94
CA VAL A 639 1.00 -9.14 8.01
C VAL A 639 0.07 -10.13 8.71
N ASP A 640 0.45 -10.58 9.91
CA ASP A 640 -0.37 -11.47 10.72
C ASP A 640 -1.75 -10.88 11.00
N LYS A 641 -1.80 -9.62 11.43
CA LYS A 641 -3.05 -8.91 11.69
C LYS A 641 -3.89 -8.76 10.43
N THR A 642 -3.25 -8.43 9.31
CA THR A 642 -3.95 -8.29 8.01
C THR A 642 -4.58 -9.62 7.58
N LEU A 643 -3.87 -10.73 7.73
CA LEU A 643 -4.38 -12.06 7.42
C LEU A 643 -5.53 -12.45 8.38
N GLN A 644 -5.39 -12.16 9.67
CA GLN A 644 -6.44 -12.38 10.67
C GLN A 644 -7.73 -11.64 10.28
N ASP A 645 -7.64 -10.34 9.98
CA ASP A 645 -8.78 -9.49 9.61
C ASP A 645 -9.45 -10.00 8.33
N PHE A 646 -8.67 -10.45 7.35
CA PHE A 646 -9.20 -11.04 6.13
C PHE A 646 -9.99 -12.33 6.41
N ARG A 647 -9.49 -13.22 7.26
CA ARG A 647 -10.19 -14.46 7.64
C ARG A 647 -11.47 -14.17 8.45
N GLN A 648 -11.43 -13.19 9.34
CA GLN A 648 -12.62 -12.72 10.06
C GLN A 648 -13.67 -12.14 9.10
N ASN A 649 -13.23 -11.43 8.06
CA ASN A 649 -14.11 -10.90 7.03
C ASN A 649 -14.75 -12.02 6.18
N LEU A 650 -13.99 -13.05 5.80
CA LEU A 650 -14.56 -14.24 5.14
C LEU A 650 -15.64 -14.90 6.00
N THR A 651 -15.35 -15.08 7.30
CA THR A 651 -16.29 -15.68 8.26
C THR A 651 -17.56 -14.84 8.42
N SER A 652 -17.42 -13.53 8.61
CA SER A 652 -18.55 -12.60 8.79
C SER A 652 -19.45 -12.49 7.56
N ASN A 653 -18.96 -12.90 6.39
CA ASN A 653 -19.71 -12.95 5.14
C ASN A 653 -20.18 -14.35 4.76
N GLY A 654 -20.04 -15.34 5.66
CA GLY A 654 -20.49 -16.72 5.42
C GLY A 654 -19.69 -17.46 4.35
N LEU A 655 -18.48 -17.02 4.00
CA LEU A 655 -17.65 -17.63 2.96
C LEU A 655 -16.67 -18.69 3.50
N ASN A 656 -16.61 -18.88 4.82
CA ASN A 656 -15.61 -19.73 5.46
C ASN A 656 -15.74 -21.22 5.10
N ASP A 657 -16.94 -21.68 4.77
CA ASP A 657 -17.19 -23.09 4.43
C ASP A 657 -17.04 -23.39 2.93
N ASP A 658 -16.83 -22.36 2.10
CA ASP A 658 -16.73 -22.48 0.62
C ASP A 658 -15.32 -22.19 0.09
N VAL A 659 -14.42 -21.68 0.94
CA VAL A 659 -13.11 -21.16 0.56
C VAL A 659 -12.00 -21.84 1.33
N ASN A 660 -10.99 -22.31 0.59
CA ASN A 660 -9.73 -22.80 1.14
C ASN A 660 -8.65 -21.74 1.01
N ILE A 661 -7.81 -21.61 2.03
CA ILE A 661 -6.68 -20.69 2.04
C ILE A 661 -5.42 -21.50 2.29
N ILE A 662 -4.41 -21.35 1.43
CA ILE A 662 -3.07 -21.90 1.63
C ILE A 662 -2.11 -20.71 1.70
N VAL A 663 -1.31 -20.64 2.76
CA VAL A 663 -0.22 -19.68 2.94
C VAL A 663 1.09 -20.44 3.00
N PHE A 664 2.06 -20.05 2.18
CA PHE A 664 3.41 -20.60 2.21
C PHE A 664 4.47 -19.54 1.90
N SER A 665 5.71 -19.90 2.18
CA SER A 665 6.89 -19.20 1.67
C SER A 665 7.73 -20.13 0.82
N ASP A 666 8.62 -19.53 0.07
CA ASP A 666 9.56 -20.18 -0.84
C ASP A 666 10.88 -20.50 -0.14
N HIS A 667 11.46 -19.57 0.62
CA HIS A 667 12.67 -19.77 1.40
C HIS A 667 12.70 -18.95 2.70
N GLY A 668 13.69 -19.26 3.54
CA GLY A 668 14.14 -18.39 4.63
C GLY A 668 15.45 -17.68 4.30
N MET A 669 16.06 -17.03 5.29
CA MET A 669 17.25 -16.18 5.14
C MET A 669 18.12 -16.15 6.41
N THR A 670 19.38 -15.73 6.27
CA THR A 670 20.31 -15.46 7.39
C THR A 670 21.02 -14.13 7.21
N ASN A 671 21.45 -13.50 8.30
CA ASN A 671 22.32 -12.31 8.23
C ASN A 671 23.72 -12.67 7.70
N LEU A 672 24.36 -11.73 7.02
CA LEU A 672 25.76 -11.86 6.65
C LEU A 672 26.68 -11.77 7.87
N THR A 673 27.67 -12.64 7.88
CA THR A 673 28.77 -12.66 8.85
C THR A 673 30.12 -12.44 8.18
N GLN A 674 30.21 -12.69 6.87
CA GLN A 674 31.47 -12.61 6.14
C GLN A 674 31.24 -12.29 4.66
N ILE A 675 32.18 -11.55 4.07
CA ILE A 675 32.28 -11.35 2.62
C ILE A 675 33.58 -11.99 2.13
N VAL A 676 33.50 -12.80 1.08
CA VAL A 676 34.63 -13.43 0.40
C VAL A 676 34.79 -12.82 -0.98
N ASN A 677 35.88 -12.09 -1.21
CA ASN A 677 36.17 -11.48 -2.50
C ASN A 677 37.04 -12.41 -3.36
N ILE A 678 36.55 -12.72 -4.56
CA ILE A 678 37.22 -13.54 -5.59
C ILE A 678 37.61 -12.73 -6.84
N THR A 679 37.47 -11.40 -6.79
CA THR A 679 37.77 -10.49 -7.91
C THR A 679 39.21 -10.61 -8.37
N ASP A 680 40.14 -10.79 -7.43
CA ASP A 680 41.57 -10.97 -7.67
C ASP A 680 41.94 -12.32 -8.30
N VAL A 681 41.02 -13.28 -8.31
CA VAL A 681 41.24 -14.65 -8.80
C VAL A 681 40.88 -14.79 -10.28
N LEU A 682 39.90 -14.01 -10.74
CA LEU A 682 39.29 -14.20 -12.05
C LEU A 682 39.89 -13.25 -13.09
N ASN A 683 40.35 -13.81 -14.20
CA ASN A 683 40.71 -13.05 -15.39
C ASN A 683 39.48 -12.89 -16.30
N MET A 684 39.02 -11.65 -16.47
CA MET A 684 37.76 -11.37 -17.19
C MET A 684 37.80 -11.62 -18.70
N SER A 685 38.98 -11.83 -19.29
CA SER A 685 39.10 -12.31 -20.68
C SER A 685 38.70 -13.78 -20.82
N ASP A 686 38.68 -14.54 -19.73
CA ASP A 686 38.40 -15.98 -19.74
C ASP A 686 36.92 -16.28 -19.42
N ILE A 687 36.13 -15.24 -19.16
CA ILE A 687 34.76 -15.31 -18.66
C ILE A 687 33.80 -14.75 -19.70
N LYS A 688 32.88 -15.58 -20.21
CA LYS A 688 31.81 -15.15 -21.11
C LYS A 688 30.69 -14.45 -20.35
N VAL A 689 30.11 -15.14 -19.37
CA VAL A 689 29.04 -14.63 -18.50
C VAL A 689 29.36 -14.98 -17.05
N ILE A 690 29.10 -14.05 -16.14
CA ILE A 690 29.15 -14.26 -14.69
C ILE A 690 27.96 -13.57 -14.06
N PHE A 691 27.23 -14.29 -13.22
CA PHE A 691 26.23 -13.70 -12.34
C PHE A 691 26.69 -13.84 -10.91
N GLN A 692 26.70 -12.70 -10.23
CA GLN A 692 26.83 -12.65 -8.78
C GLN A 692 25.40 -12.47 -8.25
N GLU A 693 24.85 -13.55 -7.69
CA GLU A 693 23.61 -13.58 -6.92
C GLU A 693 23.99 -13.74 -5.47
N PRO A 694 24.39 -12.67 -4.75
CA PRO A 694 24.82 -12.85 -3.38
C PRO A 694 23.76 -13.65 -2.63
N PRO A 695 24.15 -14.76 -1.99
CA PRO A 695 25.50 -15.07 -1.58
C PRO A 695 26.32 -15.94 -2.56
N TYR A 696 25.73 -16.54 -3.61
CA TYR A 696 26.37 -17.49 -4.53
C TYR A 696 26.73 -16.90 -5.91
N VAL A 697 27.64 -17.55 -6.64
CA VAL A 697 28.13 -17.05 -7.95
C VAL A 697 28.07 -18.16 -8.99
N THR A 698 27.62 -17.82 -10.20
CA THR A 698 27.56 -18.74 -11.35
C THR A 698 28.38 -18.18 -12.51
N ILE A 699 29.14 -19.05 -13.18
CA ILE A 699 30.13 -18.65 -14.19
C ILE A 699 30.02 -19.53 -15.44
N TRP A 700 29.94 -18.87 -16.60
CA TRP A 700 30.14 -19.43 -17.93
C TRP A 700 31.48 -18.94 -18.48
N PRO A 701 32.51 -19.81 -18.48
CA PRO A 701 33.80 -19.50 -19.10
C PRO A 701 33.69 -19.35 -20.62
N GLU A 702 34.64 -18.64 -21.21
CA GLU A 702 34.84 -18.66 -22.67
C GLU A 702 35.19 -20.07 -23.17
N GLU A 703 35.02 -20.30 -24.48
CA GLU A 703 35.30 -21.59 -25.09
C GLU A 703 36.73 -22.06 -24.79
N GLY A 704 36.86 -23.30 -24.31
CA GLY A 704 38.15 -23.89 -23.89
C GLY A 704 38.69 -23.42 -22.54
N GLN A 705 38.08 -22.44 -21.87
CA GLN A 705 38.59 -21.87 -20.61
C GLN A 705 38.08 -22.53 -19.33
N LEU A 706 37.12 -23.46 -19.42
CA LEU A 706 36.47 -24.09 -18.26
C LEU A 706 37.47 -24.63 -17.22
N GLN A 707 38.42 -25.47 -17.65
CA GLN A 707 39.37 -26.08 -16.73
C GLN A 707 40.33 -25.07 -16.12
N LYS A 708 40.71 -24.03 -16.88
CA LYS A 708 41.58 -22.96 -16.39
C LYS A 708 40.87 -22.16 -15.28
N VAL A 709 39.67 -21.64 -15.55
CA VAL A 709 38.88 -20.85 -14.59
C VAL A 709 38.59 -21.66 -13.33
N TYR A 710 38.20 -22.92 -13.46
CA TYR A 710 37.98 -23.81 -12.32
C TYR A 710 39.25 -24.00 -11.48
N ASN A 711 40.39 -24.27 -12.12
CA ASN A 711 41.66 -24.46 -11.42
C ASN A 711 42.14 -23.18 -10.72
N ASP A 712 41.94 -22.01 -11.31
CA ASP A 712 42.32 -20.73 -10.72
C ASP A 712 41.50 -20.47 -9.43
N LEU A 713 40.18 -20.73 -9.47
CA LEU A 713 39.30 -20.64 -8.30
C LEU A 713 39.66 -21.64 -7.19
N VAL A 714 39.91 -22.91 -7.54
CA VAL A 714 40.28 -23.94 -6.55
C VAL A 714 41.67 -23.66 -5.96
N ARG A 715 42.64 -23.23 -6.77
CA ARG A 715 44.00 -22.89 -6.30
C ARG A 715 44.00 -21.69 -5.37
N ALA A 716 43.12 -20.72 -5.59
CA ALA A 716 42.98 -19.57 -4.70
C ALA A 716 42.51 -19.98 -3.29
N ASN A 717 41.82 -21.12 -3.16
CA ASN A 717 41.44 -21.75 -1.90
C ASN A 717 40.87 -20.76 -0.87
N LYS A 718 39.94 -19.90 -1.32
CA LYS A 718 39.31 -18.89 -0.47
C LYS A 718 38.44 -19.60 0.59
N PRO A 719 38.45 -19.14 1.85
CA PRO A 719 37.75 -19.83 2.94
C PRO A 719 36.23 -19.74 2.79
N ASN A 720 35.52 -20.73 3.33
CA ASN A 720 34.06 -20.75 3.51
C ASN A 720 33.25 -20.63 2.20
N ILE A 721 33.86 -21.04 1.08
CA ILE A 721 33.20 -21.22 -0.21
C ILE A 721 33.60 -22.58 -0.80
N THR A 722 32.70 -23.19 -1.58
CA THR A 722 32.94 -24.43 -2.30
C THR A 722 32.71 -24.20 -3.80
N VAL A 723 33.69 -24.55 -4.62
CA VAL A 723 33.64 -24.39 -6.08
C VAL A 723 33.27 -25.73 -6.72
N PHE A 724 32.12 -25.79 -7.36
CA PHE A 724 31.64 -26.96 -8.09
C PHE A 724 31.77 -26.75 -9.59
N LYS A 725 32.19 -27.79 -10.31
CA LYS A 725 31.75 -27.94 -11.68
C LYS A 725 30.32 -28.44 -11.69
N LYS A 726 29.58 -28.15 -12.76
CA LYS A 726 28.19 -28.58 -12.93
C LYS A 726 27.99 -30.07 -12.67
N GLU A 727 28.85 -30.93 -13.23
CA GLU A 727 28.79 -32.38 -13.07
C GLU A 727 28.99 -32.86 -11.63
N ASP A 728 29.73 -32.10 -10.83
CA ASP A 728 30.08 -32.40 -9.45
C ASP A 728 29.04 -31.90 -8.43
N LEU A 729 28.02 -31.18 -8.90
CA LEU A 729 26.94 -30.73 -8.03
C LEU A 729 26.22 -31.95 -7.40
N PRO A 730 25.92 -31.91 -6.08
CA PRO A 730 25.16 -32.93 -5.40
C PRO A 730 23.82 -33.23 -6.08
N GLU A 731 23.47 -34.51 -6.21
CA GLU A 731 22.20 -34.92 -6.85
C GLU A 731 20.98 -34.33 -6.15
N ARG A 732 21.04 -34.21 -4.81
CA ARG A 732 19.97 -33.63 -3.98
C ARG A 732 19.67 -32.15 -4.25
N TYR A 733 20.54 -31.46 -4.98
CA TYR A 733 20.27 -30.07 -5.38
C TYR A 733 19.31 -30.00 -6.56
N HIS A 734 19.11 -31.10 -7.30
CA HIS A 734 18.23 -31.14 -8.47
C HIS A 734 18.47 -29.96 -9.43
N LEU A 735 19.75 -29.67 -9.69
CA LEU A 735 20.18 -28.48 -10.45
C LEU A 735 21.02 -28.83 -11.68
N LYS A 736 21.77 -29.93 -11.67
CA LYS A 736 22.86 -30.14 -12.65
C LYS A 736 22.42 -30.60 -14.02
N ARG A 737 21.19 -31.10 -14.18
CA ARG A 737 20.75 -31.71 -15.45
C ARG A 737 20.24 -30.69 -16.48
N HIS A 738 19.88 -29.48 -16.06
CA HIS A 738 19.34 -28.48 -16.98
C HIS A 738 20.44 -27.73 -17.76
N PRO A 739 20.28 -27.47 -19.07
CA PRO A 739 21.28 -26.73 -19.87
C PRO A 739 21.61 -25.33 -19.33
N ARG A 740 20.65 -24.64 -18.72
CA ARG A 740 20.81 -23.29 -18.14
C ARG A 740 21.64 -23.26 -16.85
N THR A 741 21.96 -24.41 -16.25
CA THR A 741 22.84 -24.44 -15.09
C THR A 741 24.28 -24.18 -15.53
N ALA A 742 24.92 -23.21 -14.88
CA ALA A 742 26.26 -22.76 -15.21
C ALA A 742 27.30 -23.89 -15.11
N PRO A 743 28.34 -23.87 -15.97
CA PRO A 743 29.46 -24.81 -15.88
C PRO A 743 30.20 -24.79 -14.54
N ILE A 744 30.30 -23.62 -13.90
CA ILE A 744 30.90 -23.46 -12.57
C ILE A 744 29.90 -22.78 -11.65
N VAL A 745 29.72 -23.33 -10.44
CA VAL A 745 28.88 -22.79 -9.37
C VAL A 745 29.72 -22.66 -8.11
N ILE A 746 29.74 -21.46 -7.51
CA ILE A 746 30.42 -21.19 -6.24
C ILE A 746 29.36 -21.10 -5.16
N ARG A 747 29.33 -22.09 -4.28
CA ARG A 747 28.41 -22.15 -3.14
C ARG A 747 29.11 -21.63 -1.88
N PRO A 748 28.60 -20.59 -1.23
CA PRO A 748 29.08 -20.13 0.07
C PRO A 748 28.59 -21.01 1.22
N ASP A 749 29.30 -20.99 2.35
CA ASP A 749 28.76 -21.47 3.63
C ASP A 749 27.75 -20.46 4.21
N ASN A 750 26.94 -20.87 5.20
CA ASN A 750 25.87 -20.05 5.77
C ASN A 750 26.39 -18.70 6.30
N GLY A 751 25.77 -17.59 5.91
CA GLY A 751 26.16 -16.22 6.30
C GLY A 751 27.35 -15.63 5.52
N VAL A 752 27.89 -16.34 4.53
CA VAL A 752 28.99 -15.85 3.71
C VAL A 752 28.47 -15.34 2.36
N ALA A 753 28.79 -14.12 1.98
CA ALA A 753 28.53 -13.62 0.62
C ALA A 753 29.81 -13.64 -0.25
N VAL A 754 29.69 -14.03 -1.51
CA VAL A 754 30.79 -13.99 -2.48
C VAL A 754 30.70 -12.72 -3.34
N VAL A 755 31.80 -11.99 -3.46
CA VAL A 755 31.95 -10.82 -4.34
C VAL A 755 32.89 -11.19 -5.48
N ALA A 756 32.45 -10.99 -6.72
CA ALA A 756 33.17 -11.36 -7.93
C ALA A 756 33.32 -10.15 -8.88
N PRO A 757 34.22 -10.21 -9.88
CA PRO A 757 34.34 -9.14 -10.86
C PRO A 757 33.07 -9.05 -11.71
N TRP A 758 32.76 -7.82 -12.11
CA TRP A 758 31.44 -7.45 -12.56
C TRP A 758 31.35 -7.27 -14.09
N LYS A 759 30.37 -7.94 -14.74
CA LYS A 759 30.01 -7.72 -16.16
C LYS A 759 28.52 -7.36 -16.38
N CYS A 760 27.68 -7.33 -15.34
CA CYS A 760 26.24 -7.08 -15.45
C CYS A 760 25.86 -5.68 -14.93
N SER A 761 25.80 -4.64 -15.75
CA SER A 761 25.44 -3.28 -15.27
C SER A 761 24.07 -3.15 -14.58
N GLU A 762 23.19 -4.14 -14.72
CA GLU A 762 21.79 -4.12 -14.24
C GLU A 762 21.56 -4.94 -12.95
N CYS A 763 22.57 -5.66 -12.45
CA CYS A 763 22.44 -6.53 -11.28
C CYS A 763 22.78 -5.75 -9.97
N SER A 764 22.26 -6.14 -8.81
CA SER A 764 22.53 -5.43 -7.53
C SER A 764 23.88 -5.81 -6.91
N VAL A 765 24.62 -4.83 -6.39
CA VAL A 765 25.94 -5.03 -5.73
C VAL A 765 25.78 -4.83 -4.22
N ILE A 766 26.37 -5.71 -3.40
CA ILE A 766 26.51 -5.46 -1.95
C ILE A 766 27.52 -4.32 -1.76
N PRO A 767 27.12 -3.18 -1.16
CA PRO A 767 28.06 -2.12 -0.85
C PRO A 767 29.15 -2.61 0.13
N PRO A 768 30.41 -2.18 -0.03
CA PRO A 768 31.45 -2.48 0.96
C PRO A 768 31.07 -1.92 2.34
N GLY A 769 31.11 -2.77 3.38
CA GLY A 769 30.88 -2.36 4.77
C GLY A 769 29.48 -2.63 5.32
N THR A 770 28.56 -3.19 4.53
CA THR A 770 27.22 -3.57 5.01
C THR A 770 27.27 -4.90 5.75
N THR A 771 27.02 -4.90 7.06
CA THR A 771 27.07 -6.10 7.92
C THR A 771 25.71 -6.50 8.51
N ASP A 772 24.67 -5.67 8.35
CA ASP A 772 23.31 -5.93 8.84
C ASP A 772 22.30 -6.09 7.68
N ILE A 773 22.57 -7.02 6.76
CA ILE A 773 21.67 -7.38 5.65
C ILE A 773 21.45 -8.89 5.61
N GLY A 774 20.18 -9.31 5.52
CA GLY A 774 19.80 -10.72 5.36
C GLY A 774 20.04 -11.20 3.93
N PHE A 775 20.35 -12.48 3.74
CA PHE A 775 20.44 -13.12 2.43
C PHE A 775 19.91 -14.55 2.46
N HIS A 776 19.50 -15.03 1.30
CA HIS A 776 19.02 -16.38 1.03
C HIS A 776 19.80 -16.97 -0.16
N GLY A 777 19.64 -18.25 -0.47
CA GLY A 777 20.37 -18.94 -1.55
C GLY A 777 21.49 -19.86 -1.11
N TYR A 778 21.56 -20.15 0.19
CA TYR A 778 22.50 -21.11 0.75
C TYR A 778 22.01 -22.57 0.53
N ASP A 779 22.72 -23.53 1.12
CA ASP A 779 22.33 -24.93 1.06
C ASP A 779 20.90 -25.14 1.62
N ASN A 780 20.04 -25.78 0.83
CA ASN A 780 18.63 -25.94 1.15
C ASN A 780 18.34 -26.83 2.37
N THR A 781 19.36 -27.52 2.92
CA THR A 781 19.23 -28.31 4.17
C THR A 781 19.37 -27.48 5.44
N LEU A 782 19.90 -26.24 5.33
CA LEU A 782 20.10 -25.35 6.47
C LEU A 782 18.75 -24.93 7.06
N SER A 783 18.67 -24.87 8.39
CA SER A 783 17.45 -24.43 9.08
C SER A 783 17.03 -23.02 8.70
N ASP A 784 18.00 -22.15 8.44
CA ASP A 784 17.75 -20.75 8.11
C ASP A 784 17.05 -20.59 6.75
N MET A 785 17.21 -21.54 5.84
CA MET A 785 16.58 -21.53 4.51
C MET A 785 15.16 -22.12 4.51
N ARG A 786 14.70 -22.68 5.63
CA ARG A 786 13.38 -23.33 5.71
C ARG A 786 12.25 -22.31 5.68
N ALA A 787 11.18 -22.70 4.99
CA ALA A 787 9.97 -21.92 4.75
C ALA A 787 8.77 -22.44 5.57
N ILE A 788 7.61 -21.79 5.45
CA ILE A 788 6.36 -22.11 6.17
C ILE A 788 5.31 -22.73 5.26
N PHE A 789 4.41 -23.53 5.84
CA PHE A 789 3.16 -23.97 5.22
C PHE A 789 2.02 -23.93 6.24
N ARG A 790 0.91 -23.28 5.90
CA ARG A 790 -0.34 -23.31 6.65
C ARG A 790 -1.52 -23.35 5.69
N ALA A 791 -2.55 -24.10 6.02
CA ALA A 791 -3.77 -24.13 5.22
C ALA A 791 -5.03 -24.29 6.06
N THR A 792 -6.11 -23.65 5.66
CA THR A 792 -7.44 -23.69 6.30
C THR A 792 -8.54 -23.82 5.25
N GLY A 793 -9.73 -24.23 5.69
CA GLY A 793 -10.90 -24.38 4.83
C GLY A 793 -11.47 -25.80 4.82
N PRO A 794 -12.55 -26.03 4.08
CA PRO A 794 -13.31 -27.29 4.11
C PRO A 794 -12.51 -28.53 3.65
N ALA A 795 -11.48 -28.35 2.82
CA ALA A 795 -10.66 -29.46 2.32
C ALA A 795 -9.65 -29.98 3.35
N PHE A 796 -9.36 -29.21 4.41
CA PHE A 796 -8.26 -29.44 5.33
C PHE A 796 -8.74 -29.92 6.71
N LYS A 797 -7.95 -30.80 7.34
CA LYS A 797 -8.16 -31.13 8.75
C LYS A 797 -7.92 -29.91 9.63
N LYS A 798 -8.50 -29.95 10.84
CA LYS A 798 -8.28 -28.93 11.87
C LYS A 798 -7.25 -29.41 12.88
N ASN A 799 -6.48 -28.48 13.43
CA ASN A 799 -5.45 -28.70 14.44
C ASN A 799 -4.48 -29.84 14.09
N PHE A 800 -4.05 -29.92 12.83
CA PHE A 800 -3.17 -30.98 12.36
C PHE A 800 -1.79 -30.44 11.98
N THR A 801 -0.75 -31.07 12.50
CA THR A 801 0.64 -30.74 12.14
C THR A 801 1.23 -31.87 11.32
N ASN A 802 1.57 -31.57 10.07
CA ASN A 802 2.31 -32.47 9.22
C ASN A 802 3.82 -32.40 9.52
N GLY A 803 4.53 -33.48 9.22
CA GLY A 803 5.99 -33.46 9.19
C GLY A 803 6.52 -32.52 8.09
N PRO A 804 7.86 -32.36 8.00
CA PRO A 804 8.50 -31.54 6.98
C PRO A 804 8.06 -31.87 5.55
N LEU A 805 7.95 -30.84 4.72
CA LEU A 805 7.59 -30.95 3.31
C LEU A 805 8.73 -30.45 2.42
N ALA A 806 8.87 -31.01 1.22
CA ALA A 806 9.57 -30.32 0.14
C ALA A 806 8.59 -29.37 -0.55
N ASN A 807 9.06 -28.25 -1.09
CA ASN A 807 8.22 -27.26 -1.80
C ASN A 807 7.39 -27.88 -2.95
N ILE A 808 7.94 -28.86 -3.67
CA ILE A 808 7.29 -29.61 -4.76
C ILE A 808 6.03 -30.39 -4.33
N GLU A 809 5.85 -30.61 -3.02
CA GLU A 809 4.70 -31.34 -2.49
C GLU A 809 3.41 -30.51 -2.54
N LEU A 810 3.50 -29.19 -2.69
CA LEU A 810 2.36 -28.27 -2.59
C LEU A 810 1.46 -28.28 -3.84
N TYR A 811 2.02 -28.46 -5.04
CA TYR A 811 1.27 -28.47 -6.29
C TYR A 811 0.10 -29.47 -6.28
N GLN A 812 0.36 -30.72 -5.89
CA GLN A 812 -0.66 -31.76 -5.79
C GLN A 812 -1.74 -31.46 -4.74
N ILE A 813 -1.40 -30.75 -3.64
CA ILE A 813 -2.40 -30.31 -2.65
C ILE A 813 -3.33 -29.30 -3.31
N MET A 814 -2.78 -28.31 -3.99
CA MET A 814 -3.54 -27.26 -4.67
C MET A 814 -4.44 -27.83 -5.77
N CYS A 815 -3.93 -28.78 -6.57
CA CYS A 815 -4.73 -29.49 -7.57
C CYS A 815 -5.90 -30.28 -6.94
N LYS A 816 -5.65 -31.00 -5.84
CA LYS A 816 -6.71 -31.76 -5.14
C LYS A 816 -7.79 -30.83 -4.60
N VAL A 817 -7.43 -29.69 -4.00
CA VAL A 817 -8.39 -28.70 -3.47
C VAL A 817 -9.26 -28.11 -4.58
N LEU A 818 -8.65 -27.76 -5.73
CA LEU A 818 -9.35 -27.23 -6.90
C LEU A 818 -10.19 -28.28 -7.65
N GLY A 819 -10.04 -29.56 -7.31
CA GLY A 819 -10.69 -30.66 -8.02
C GLY A 819 -10.19 -30.86 -9.46
N ILE A 820 -8.93 -30.49 -9.73
CA ILE A 820 -8.30 -30.62 -11.05
C ILE A 820 -7.28 -31.76 -11.06
N GLN A 821 -7.08 -32.37 -12.22
CA GLN A 821 -6.06 -33.40 -12.41
C GLN A 821 -4.67 -32.74 -12.47
N PRO A 822 -3.72 -33.16 -11.60
CA PRO A 822 -2.37 -32.62 -11.64
C PRO A 822 -1.62 -33.14 -12.88
N ASN A 823 -0.70 -32.32 -13.41
CA ASN A 823 0.30 -32.80 -14.37
C ASN A 823 1.31 -33.75 -13.70
N ALA A 824 2.18 -34.39 -14.49
CA ALA A 824 3.29 -35.17 -13.94
C ALA A 824 4.18 -34.28 -13.04
N HIS A 825 4.39 -34.71 -11.80
CA HIS A 825 5.13 -33.97 -10.78
C HIS A 825 6.01 -34.89 -9.94
N ASN A 826 6.93 -34.32 -9.17
CA ASN A 826 7.83 -35.04 -8.25
C ASN A 826 7.23 -35.22 -6.83
N GLY A 827 6.12 -34.54 -6.52
CA GLY A 827 5.41 -34.69 -5.24
C GLY A 827 4.94 -36.12 -4.96
N THR A 828 4.93 -36.51 -3.69
CA THR A 828 4.51 -37.81 -3.16
C THR A 828 3.22 -37.68 -2.33
N TRP A 829 2.08 -38.12 -2.87
CA TRP A 829 0.77 -37.93 -2.22
C TRP A 829 0.70 -38.44 -0.78
N SER A 830 1.32 -39.57 -0.45
CA SER A 830 1.29 -40.14 0.91
C SER A 830 1.89 -39.23 1.98
N LYS A 831 2.74 -38.25 1.61
CA LYS A 831 3.30 -37.26 2.55
C LYS A 831 2.32 -36.13 2.92
N VAL A 832 1.29 -35.93 2.11
CA VAL A 832 0.33 -34.81 2.25
C VAL A 832 -1.11 -35.28 2.44
N ALA A 833 -1.42 -36.53 2.08
CA ALA A 833 -2.76 -37.11 2.15
C ALA A 833 -3.42 -36.94 3.53
N ASN A 834 -2.62 -37.04 4.60
CA ASN A 834 -3.12 -36.92 5.97
C ASN A 834 -3.51 -35.49 6.37
N MET A 835 -3.19 -34.47 5.56
CA MET A 835 -3.67 -33.10 5.79
C MET A 835 -5.13 -32.91 5.36
N MET A 836 -5.61 -33.76 4.45
CA MET A 836 -6.92 -33.60 3.82
C MET A 836 -8.03 -34.26 4.65
N MET A 837 -9.23 -33.71 4.61
CA MET A 837 -10.42 -34.40 5.11
C MET A 837 -10.68 -35.65 4.25
N MET A 838 -11.04 -36.78 4.88
CA MET A 838 -11.42 -37.98 4.12
C MET A 838 -12.71 -37.70 3.34
N GLU A 839 -12.74 -38.06 2.05
CA GLU A 839 -13.99 -38.09 1.29
C GLU A 839 -14.95 -39.04 2.02
N SER A 840 -16.03 -38.49 2.59
CA SER A 840 -17.14 -39.31 3.04
C SER A 840 -17.69 -40.02 1.81
N THR A 841 -17.53 -41.33 1.72
CA THR A 841 -18.34 -42.18 0.86
C THR A 841 -19.79 -42.07 1.33
N ASN A 842 -20.48 -41.02 0.91
CA ASN A 842 -21.90 -40.81 1.17
C ASN A 842 -22.69 -41.90 0.44
N SER A 843 -22.85 -43.04 1.10
CA SER A 843 -23.87 -44.04 0.82
C SER A 843 -25.29 -43.58 1.23
N SER A 844 -25.45 -42.31 1.60
CA SER A 844 -26.69 -41.72 2.14
C SER A 844 -27.60 -41.09 1.09
N SER A 845 -27.23 -41.02 -0.20
CA SER A 845 -28.15 -40.51 -1.25
C SER A 845 -29.35 -41.43 -1.49
N SER A 846 -29.22 -42.74 -1.21
CA SER A 846 -30.32 -43.70 -1.46
C SER A 846 -31.48 -43.62 -0.47
N SER A 847 -31.24 -43.20 0.78
CA SER A 847 -32.27 -43.20 1.83
C SER A 847 -33.17 -41.96 1.79
N TYR A 848 -32.65 -40.81 1.35
CA TYR A 848 -33.45 -39.58 1.23
C TYR A 848 -34.33 -39.59 -0.02
N GLU A 849 -33.85 -40.15 -1.13
CA GLU A 849 -34.65 -40.32 -2.34
C GLU A 849 -35.81 -41.30 -2.13
N LEU A 850 -35.60 -42.41 -1.42
CA LEU A 850 -36.68 -43.35 -1.08
C LEU A 850 -37.73 -42.73 -0.14
N ALA A 851 -37.31 -41.95 0.86
CA ALA A 851 -38.22 -41.31 1.80
C ALA A 851 -39.07 -40.23 1.11
N MET A 852 -38.48 -39.43 0.23
CA MET A 852 -39.20 -38.42 -0.54
C MET A 852 -40.13 -39.04 -1.58
N PHE A 853 -39.74 -40.16 -2.20
CA PHE A 853 -40.60 -40.90 -3.12
C PHE A 853 -41.80 -41.54 -2.40
N GLN A 854 -41.62 -42.03 -1.17
CA GLN A 854 -42.71 -42.55 -0.35
C GLN A 854 -43.68 -41.44 0.10
N ILE A 855 -43.18 -40.27 0.48
CA ILE A 855 -44.04 -39.12 0.84
C ILE A 855 -44.81 -38.60 -0.39
N PHE A 856 -44.17 -38.59 -1.57
CA PHE A 856 -44.81 -38.20 -2.83
C PHE A 856 -45.91 -39.20 -3.25
N MET A 857 -45.68 -40.51 -3.07
CA MET A 857 -46.69 -41.55 -3.32
C MET A 857 -47.87 -41.47 -2.36
N VAL A 858 -47.64 -41.16 -1.08
CA VAL A 858 -48.72 -40.95 -0.09
C VAL A 858 -49.58 -39.74 -0.45
N PHE A 859 -48.96 -38.65 -0.93
CA PHE A 859 -49.67 -37.47 -1.41
C PHE A 859 -50.50 -37.73 -2.68
N ILE A 860 -49.98 -38.51 -3.63
CA ILE A 860 -50.72 -38.88 -4.84
C ILE A 860 -51.90 -39.83 -4.51
N CYS A 861 -51.69 -40.83 -3.64
CA CYS A 861 -52.75 -41.74 -3.23
C CYS A 861 -53.87 -41.05 -2.44
N SER A 862 -53.53 -40.05 -1.60
CA SER A 862 -54.53 -39.27 -0.88
C SER A 862 -55.27 -38.27 -1.79
N TYR A 863 -54.61 -37.72 -2.82
CA TYR A 863 -55.25 -36.84 -3.81
C TYR A 863 -56.17 -37.60 -4.79
N ILE A 864 -55.81 -38.83 -5.18
CA ILE A 864 -56.65 -39.69 -6.04
C ILE A 864 -57.87 -40.25 -5.26
N SER A 865 -57.77 -40.41 -3.94
CA SER A 865 -58.88 -40.88 -3.10
C SER A 865 -60.03 -39.87 -2.92
N GLN A 866 -59.84 -38.60 -3.31
CA GLN A 866 -60.87 -37.54 -3.21
C GLN A 866 -61.66 -37.32 -4.52
N TRP A 867 -61.44 -38.16 -5.54
CA TRP A 867 -62.13 -38.08 -6.84
C TRP A 867 -63.07 -39.26 -7.14
N ASN A 868 -63.43 -40.05 -6.13
CA ASN A 868 -64.51 -41.02 -6.22
C ASN A 868 -65.36 -40.93 -4.94
N TYR A 869 -66.24 -39.93 -4.87
CA TYR A 869 -67.58 -40.00 -4.24
C TYR A 869 -68.38 -38.75 -4.57
#